data_AF-A0AAJ0XF58-F1
#
_entry.id   AF-A0AAJ0XF58-F1
#
_cell.length_a   1.000
_cell.length_b   1.000
_cell.length_c   1.000
_cell.angle_alpha   90.00
_cell.angle_beta   90.00
_cell.angle_gamma   90.00
#
_symmetry.space_group_name_H-M   'P 1'
#
loop_
_entity.id
_entity.type
_entity.pdbx_description
1 polymer ?
#
loop_
_entity_poly.entity_id
_entity_poly.type
_entity_poly.pdbx_seq_one_letter_code
_entity_poly.pdbx_strand_id
1 'polypeptide(L)'
;MNGEKLMNPARTEPMPAPMPESSEVQPEPAIAELTHELELRENEITALRSMLEQCQSQLALVQSSTIWRLTAPLRFTVGALRGDLAYRQQLSRFWHRISPQRLLRVSRALLSGDRRYWNQLRLLLRIMLSRSRLRLPGQGSVGAAAKPGSHATASRLGSRIIYVSGEPDTPGHRYRVERYAVAARTAAAQALVLGVEEAANRLGEINKAQVLVIWRAIWSDSLAQVMTAARTAGVRIIFDVDDLMIDPEIATLEIIDGIRTQELEATAVREHYRRMREVAMAADLCTCPTERLAAALRKLDKPALVLRNGFDADTYDASRTAVIERHQQQGANELIRLGYAAGTRTHQRDFRAAASAIARILRAYPQTRLVLFHGGGGPHGRNATVDLSEFEDFADLQAQIEWRKIVALEDLPKELARFDINLAPLEIDNPFCEAKSELKFFEAALVDVPTVASSTGPYRAAIEHGCTGFLAESSEDWFDALKQLVTDSEHRTLIARNALHSVLWRYGPEARTQAMLALLDWGLRTGVTPTAPRRNALGRPLLEQVALPDIPEHDILFLEERLPLAEVAVVMPVYNYAHYLPEALESVKAQTLQRIELVLVDDCSTDDSLAVARQWLEHNASRFQRVALLKNRKNAFLGSARNAAIAFAQARFVMPLDPDNTLLPDCLDTCLKALRDSPAALAYPLIQQMGDGSHIMGSEPWSAERLRHGNYIDAMLLLRKSAWAAAGGYENLYGWEDYDLWCKFVERGFWGIQVPEVLAQYRVHQASMLKTLTHRQEIERKLYREILQRHPWLDRTSIRLACPSLSDADTALIDTETPDAMPALAVATAPETPHADVVQTALVSADDRAARLAILVDLLQCPLSGERLRLSESGEQLISETGRYTWPVRDGRPILFPALDEIVAHPASHLSNPLCERATRLIADTSGLVLNLSAGGSSSPGPNVIEAEAALFRNTDLVADSHHLPFQEGCFDLVIAMNAFEHYANPEQAAREIHRVLRPGGRVFIHTAFLQPLHEPPYHFYNCTKYGLERWFADFDRLDLRVSDNFTAGYSIAWLLSEAETLLRAEVSTQAAKTFTEATVRRLMDYWRDPASRDDPVWQALAALPQPAQERIAAGFEYLGCKGKADPITPLTTN
;
A
#
# COMPACT_ATOMS: atom_id res chain seq x y z
N MET A 1 -12.81 -76.58 -42.29
CA MET A 1 -11.41 -76.25 -41.98
C MET A 1 -11.45 -75.25 -40.82
N ASN A 2 -11.76 -75.75 -39.62
CA ASN A 2 -10.85 -76.16 -38.53
C ASN A 2 -10.62 -74.91 -37.65
N GLY A 3 -11.30 -74.73 -36.51
CA GLY A 3 -11.37 -75.60 -35.32
C GLY A 3 -10.38 -74.99 -34.30
N GLU A 4 -10.72 -74.60 -33.07
CA GLU A 4 -11.72 -75.11 -32.12
C GLU A 4 -12.28 -73.99 -31.21
N LYS A 5 -13.56 -74.17 -30.82
CA LYS A 5 -14.32 -73.50 -29.77
C LYS A 5 -14.46 -74.47 -28.59
N LEU A 6 -14.75 -73.97 -27.38
CA LEU A 6 -15.63 -74.57 -26.33
C LEU A 6 -15.59 -73.60 -25.12
N MET A 7 -16.63 -72.87 -24.67
CA MET A 7 -18.02 -73.12 -24.26
C MET A 7 -18.23 -73.97 -22.98
N ASN A 8 -18.65 -73.25 -21.93
CA ASN A 8 -19.51 -73.53 -20.75
C ASN A 8 -20.04 -74.97 -20.54
N PRO A 9 -20.22 -75.41 -19.28
CA PRO A 9 -21.61 -75.60 -18.82
C PRO A 9 -21.88 -75.41 -17.30
N ALA A 10 -23.15 -75.19 -16.99
CA ALA A 10 -23.74 -75.26 -15.64
C ALA A 10 -24.17 -76.68 -15.25
N ARG A 11 -24.17 -77.01 -13.93
CA ARG A 11 -25.28 -77.69 -13.19
C ARG A 11 -24.97 -78.03 -11.71
N THR A 12 -25.76 -77.42 -10.82
CA THR A 12 -26.51 -77.93 -9.64
C THR A 12 -25.90 -78.90 -8.60
N GLU A 13 -25.83 -78.38 -7.34
CA GLU A 13 -26.15 -78.92 -6.00
C GLU A 13 -25.69 -80.33 -5.55
N PRO A 14 -25.20 -80.48 -4.29
CA PRO A 14 -26.13 -80.72 -3.15
C PRO A 14 -25.72 -80.14 -1.77
N MET A 15 -26.70 -80.12 -0.85
CA MET A 15 -26.62 -79.77 0.59
C MET A 15 -26.74 -81.07 1.46
N PRO A 16 -26.66 -81.05 2.81
CA PRO A 16 -25.46 -81.41 3.60
C PRO A 16 -25.71 -82.53 4.66
N ALA A 17 -24.66 -83.00 5.34
CA ALA A 17 -24.68 -83.55 6.72
C ALA A 17 -23.23 -83.73 7.27
N PRO A 18 -22.99 -84.01 8.56
CA PRO A 18 -22.68 -83.03 9.61
C PRO A 18 -21.27 -83.18 10.22
N MET A 19 -20.88 -82.18 11.02
CA MET A 19 -19.58 -82.02 11.70
C MET A 19 -19.26 -83.10 12.76
N PRO A 20 -17.97 -83.23 13.11
CA PRO A 20 -17.57 -83.32 14.51
C PRO A 20 -16.55 -82.24 14.92
N GLU A 21 -16.90 -81.59 16.02
CA GLU A 21 -16.11 -81.04 17.15
C GLU A 21 -14.65 -80.59 16.99
N SER A 22 -14.53 -79.25 17.01
CA SER A 22 -13.67 -78.38 17.85
C SER A 22 -12.20 -78.74 18.11
N SER A 23 -11.33 -78.00 17.44
CA SER A 23 -10.14 -77.38 18.05
C SER A 23 -10.31 -75.86 18.05
N GLU A 24 -10.09 -75.23 19.20
CA GLU A 24 -10.14 -73.78 19.41
C GLU A 24 -9.27 -73.01 18.40
N VAL A 25 -9.86 -72.03 17.72
CA VAL A 25 -9.14 -71.04 16.90
C VAL A 25 -9.31 -69.69 17.59
N GLN A 26 -8.19 -69.10 17.99
CA GLN A 26 -8.12 -67.73 18.51
C GLN A 26 -8.50 -66.72 17.41
N PRO A 27 -9.24 -65.63 17.73
CA PRO A 27 -9.61 -64.64 16.73
C PRO A 27 -8.38 -63.84 16.25
N GLU A 28 -8.31 -63.62 14.94
CA GLU A 28 -7.25 -62.86 14.28
C GLU A 28 -7.10 -61.44 14.87
N PRO A 29 -5.87 -60.89 14.94
CA PRO A 29 -5.57 -59.62 15.60
C PRO A 29 -6.35 -58.42 15.06
N ALA A 30 -6.77 -58.45 13.78
CA ALA A 30 -7.54 -57.37 13.16
C ALA A 30 -8.95 -57.21 13.75
N ILE A 31 -9.58 -58.30 14.21
CA ILE A 31 -10.93 -58.23 14.81
C ILE A 31 -10.84 -57.64 16.22
N ALA A 32 -9.81 -57.97 16.99
CA ALA A 32 -9.61 -57.40 18.32
C ALA A 32 -9.34 -55.88 18.25
N GLU A 33 -8.58 -55.43 17.26
CA GLU A 33 -8.26 -54.01 17.04
C GLU A 33 -9.51 -53.21 16.62
N LEU A 34 -10.32 -53.73 15.69
CA LEU A 34 -11.58 -53.11 15.29
C LEU A 34 -12.63 -53.09 16.41
N THR A 35 -12.66 -54.12 17.27
CA THR A 35 -13.58 -54.17 18.41
C THR A 35 -13.20 -53.13 19.47
N HIS A 36 -11.89 -52.94 19.70
CA HIS A 36 -11.38 -51.91 20.60
C HIS A 36 -11.62 -50.50 20.07
N GLU A 37 -11.48 -50.29 18.76
CA GLU A 37 -11.76 -49.00 18.12
C GLU A 37 -13.25 -48.66 18.14
N LEU A 38 -14.14 -49.66 17.99
CA LEU A 38 -15.58 -49.50 18.15
C LEU A 38 -15.98 -49.12 19.58
N GLU A 39 -15.40 -49.76 20.60
CA GLU A 39 -15.64 -49.40 22.00
C GLU A 39 -15.16 -47.97 22.33
N LEU A 40 -14.03 -47.55 21.78
CA LEU A 40 -13.53 -46.17 21.90
C LEU A 40 -14.48 -45.15 21.26
N ARG A 41 -14.99 -45.46 20.05
CA ARG A 41 -15.93 -44.58 19.35
C ARG A 41 -17.31 -44.52 20.02
N GLU A 42 -17.80 -45.61 20.60
CA GLU A 42 -19.06 -45.60 21.36
C GLU A 42 -18.93 -44.77 22.65
N ASN A 43 -17.78 -44.81 23.31
CA ASN A 43 -17.49 -43.96 24.47
C ASN A 43 -17.40 -42.48 24.10
N GLU A 44 -16.77 -42.13 22.96
CA GLU A 44 -16.75 -40.74 22.44
C GLU A 44 -18.15 -40.22 22.09
N ILE A 45 -18.97 -41.04 21.42
CA ILE A 45 -20.34 -40.66 21.06
C ILE A 45 -21.18 -40.43 22.32
N THR A 46 -20.98 -41.23 23.36
CA THR A 46 -21.67 -41.08 24.65
C THR A 46 -21.25 -39.80 25.37
N ALA A 47 -19.96 -39.47 25.36
CA ALA A 47 -19.44 -38.22 25.92
C ALA A 47 -19.97 -36.97 25.18
N LEU A 48 -20.00 -37.02 23.84
CA LEU A 48 -20.52 -35.94 22.99
C LEU A 48 -22.03 -35.72 23.17
N ARG A 49 -22.82 -36.79 23.34
CA ARG A 49 -24.25 -36.68 23.66
C ARG A 49 -24.48 -36.02 25.02
N SER A 50 -23.67 -36.36 26.03
CA SER A 50 -23.73 -35.73 27.36
C SER A 50 -23.38 -34.24 27.32
N MET A 51 -22.35 -33.85 26.54
CA MET A 51 -22.02 -32.45 26.31
C MET A 51 -23.12 -31.68 25.56
N LEU A 52 -23.75 -32.31 24.55
CA LEU A 52 -24.85 -31.70 23.81
C LEU A 52 -26.05 -31.44 24.72
N GLU A 53 -26.40 -32.39 25.61
CA GLU A 53 -27.46 -32.21 26.60
C GLU A 53 -27.12 -31.10 27.61
N GLN A 54 -25.86 -31.00 28.06
CA GLN A 54 -25.43 -29.88 28.91
C GLN A 54 -25.55 -28.52 28.22
N CYS A 55 -25.10 -28.42 26.96
CA CYS A 55 -25.20 -27.18 26.18
C CYS A 55 -26.66 -26.80 25.91
N GLN A 56 -27.53 -27.76 25.59
CA GLN A 56 -28.96 -27.51 25.38
C GLN A 56 -29.65 -27.06 26.69
N SER A 57 -29.26 -27.63 27.83
CA SER A 57 -29.76 -27.22 29.14
C SER A 57 -29.30 -25.81 29.52
N GLN A 58 -28.03 -25.46 29.27
CA GLN A 58 -27.53 -24.09 29.47
C GLN A 58 -28.20 -23.08 28.53
N LEU A 59 -28.44 -23.44 27.27
CA LEU A 59 -29.12 -22.58 26.31
C LEU A 59 -30.58 -22.34 26.72
N ALA A 60 -31.28 -23.36 27.22
CA ALA A 60 -32.63 -23.24 27.77
C ALA A 60 -32.66 -22.34 29.02
N LEU A 61 -31.64 -22.41 29.88
CA LEU A 61 -31.46 -21.51 31.04
C LEU A 61 -31.24 -20.05 30.62
N VAL A 62 -30.41 -19.80 29.60
CA VAL A 62 -30.18 -18.46 29.06
C VAL A 62 -31.44 -17.91 28.41
N GLN A 63 -32.11 -18.71 27.57
CA GLN A 63 -33.32 -18.31 26.84
C GLN A 63 -34.53 -18.10 27.76
N SER A 64 -34.60 -18.84 28.86
CA SER A 64 -35.63 -18.68 29.89
C SER A 64 -35.29 -17.58 30.91
N SER A 65 -34.05 -17.06 30.95
CA SER A 65 -33.65 -16.00 31.87
C SER A 65 -34.41 -14.69 31.64
N THR A 66 -34.74 -14.01 32.73
CA THR A 66 -35.46 -12.73 32.73
C THR A 66 -34.71 -11.66 31.95
N ILE A 67 -33.37 -11.66 32.00
CA ILE A 67 -32.49 -10.76 31.23
C ILE A 67 -32.61 -11.02 29.72
N TRP A 68 -32.65 -12.29 29.30
CA TRP A 68 -32.80 -12.61 27.87
C TRP A 68 -34.17 -12.20 27.33
N ARG A 69 -35.24 -12.33 28.13
CA ARG A 69 -36.58 -11.88 27.71
C ARG A 69 -36.72 -10.35 27.74
N LEU A 70 -36.12 -9.67 28.72
CA LEU A 70 -36.15 -8.21 28.87
C LEU A 70 -35.36 -7.46 27.78
N THR A 71 -34.31 -8.08 27.24
CA THR A 71 -33.44 -7.46 26.22
C THR A 71 -33.86 -7.79 24.78
N ALA A 72 -34.89 -8.62 24.57
CA ALA A 72 -35.38 -8.98 23.24
C ALA A 72 -35.77 -7.76 22.35
N PRO A 73 -36.44 -6.71 22.86
CA PRO A 73 -36.76 -5.52 22.06
C PRO A 73 -35.51 -4.72 21.66
N LEU A 74 -34.51 -4.66 22.55
CA LEU A 74 -33.22 -3.99 22.33
C LEU A 74 -32.39 -4.72 21.27
N ARG A 75 -32.42 -6.06 21.26
CA ARG A 75 -31.73 -6.86 20.24
C ARG A 75 -32.38 -6.74 18.86
N PHE A 76 -33.71 -6.64 18.80
CA PHE A 76 -34.42 -6.38 17.55
C PHE A 76 -34.13 -4.97 17.00
N THR A 77 -33.99 -3.97 17.89
CA THR A 77 -33.59 -2.62 17.49
C THR A 77 -32.12 -2.53 17.06
N VAL A 78 -31.20 -3.25 17.72
CA VAL A 78 -29.79 -3.33 17.29
C VAL A 78 -29.64 -4.06 15.95
N GLY A 79 -30.46 -5.09 15.70
CA GLY A 79 -30.55 -5.76 14.40
C GLY A 79 -31.06 -4.84 13.29
N ALA A 80 -32.09 -4.02 13.56
CA ALA A 80 -32.59 -3.03 12.60
C ALA A 80 -31.65 -1.82 12.41
N LEU A 81 -30.85 -1.46 13.42
CA LEU A 81 -29.89 -0.34 13.39
C LEU A 81 -28.60 -0.64 12.59
N ARG A 82 -28.42 -1.87 12.11
CA ARG A 82 -27.31 -2.27 11.23
C ARG A 82 -27.62 -2.12 9.73
N GLY A 83 -28.85 -1.72 9.36
CA GLY A 83 -29.30 -1.77 7.96
C GLY A 83 -29.27 -0.47 7.15
N ASP A 84 -29.31 0.73 7.74
CA ASP A 84 -29.49 1.95 6.92
C ASP A 84 -28.93 3.24 7.57
N LEU A 85 -28.07 3.97 6.84
CA LEU A 85 -27.41 5.19 7.31
C LEU A 85 -28.35 6.40 7.27
N ALA A 86 -29.39 6.38 6.42
CA ALA A 86 -30.36 7.48 6.30
C ALA A 86 -31.24 7.64 7.56
N TYR A 87 -31.46 6.54 8.30
CA TYR A 87 -32.25 6.54 9.53
C TYR A 87 -31.50 7.18 10.72
N ARG A 88 -30.16 7.12 10.72
CA ARG A 88 -29.30 7.68 11.79
C ARG A 88 -29.28 9.21 11.81
N GLN A 89 -29.35 9.85 10.64
CA GLN A 89 -29.35 11.33 10.54
C GLN A 89 -30.69 11.96 10.92
N GLN A 90 -31.82 11.26 10.75
CA GLN A 90 -33.11 11.75 11.25
C GLN A 90 -33.25 11.64 12.77
N LEU A 91 -32.64 10.62 13.39
CA LEU A 91 -32.63 10.47 14.85
C LEU A 91 -31.75 11.50 15.55
N SER A 92 -30.59 11.88 15.01
CA SER A 92 -29.71 12.88 15.67
C SER A 92 -30.40 14.25 15.82
N ARG A 93 -31.22 14.65 14.84
CA ARG A 93 -32.02 15.90 14.91
C ARG A 93 -33.14 15.84 15.95
N PHE A 94 -33.61 14.64 16.32
CA PHE A 94 -34.61 14.45 17.37
C PHE A 94 -33.98 14.46 18.77
N TRP A 95 -32.78 13.88 18.92
CA TRP A 95 -32.07 13.78 20.20
C TRP A 95 -31.52 15.11 20.71
N HIS A 96 -31.22 16.08 19.85
CA HIS A 96 -30.78 17.42 20.27
C HIS A 96 -31.89 18.30 20.91
N ARG A 97 -33.16 17.86 20.90
CA ARG A 97 -34.29 18.62 21.49
C ARG A 97 -34.75 18.13 22.87
N ILE A 98 -34.15 17.10 23.43
CA ILE A 98 -34.53 16.57 24.75
C ILE A 98 -33.42 16.89 25.75
N SER A 99 -33.69 17.77 26.72
CA SER A 99 -32.70 18.14 27.72
C SER A 99 -32.34 16.94 28.62
N PRO A 100 -31.08 16.82 29.08
CA PRO A 100 -30.64 15.71 29.94
C PRO A 100 -31.49 15.53 31.20
N GLN A 101 -32.06 16.63 31.71
CA GLN A 101 -32.95 16.63 32.88
C GLN A 101 -34.33 16.00 32.61
N ARG A 102 -34.83 16.02 31.36
CA ARG A 102 -36.07 15.30 30.99
C ARG A 102 -35.83 13.79 30.86
N LEU A 103 -34.68 13.39 30.32
CA LEU A 103 -34.27 11.99 30.24
C LEU A 103 -34.09 11.36 31.63
N LEU A 104 -33.51 12.10 32.59
CA LEU A 104 -33.37 11.68 33.99
C LEU A 104 -34.70 11.58 34.76
N ARG A 105 -35.71 12.39 34.42
CA ARG A 105 -37.06 12.27 35.01
C ARG A 105 -37.83 11.07 34.47
N VAL A 106 -37.72 10.80 33.16
CA VAL A 106 -38.38 9.65 32.54
C VAL A 106 -37.73 8.34 33.00
N SER A 107 -36.40 8.31 33.16
CA SER A 107 -35.69 7.12 33.67
C SER A 107 -35.99 6.85 35.16
N ARG A 108 -36.05 7.88 36.01
CA ARG A 108 -36.47 7.72 37.42
C ARG A 108 -37.94 7.31 37.56
N ALA A 109 -38.83 7.80 36.69
CA ALA A 109 -40.25 7.42 36.71
C ALA A 109 -40.55 6.01 36.16
N LEU A 110 -39.71 5.50 35.24
CA LEU A 110 -39.79 4.12 34.76
C LEU A 110 -39.28 3.11 35.80
N LEU A 111 -38.32 3.51 36.63
CA LEU A 111 -37.81 2.71 37.75
C LEU A 111 -38.77 2.67 38.95
N SER A 112 -39.71 3.61 39.07
CA SER A 112 -40.69 3.65 40.17
C SER A 112 -42.00 2.88 39.88
N GLY A 113 -42.10 2.20 38.72
CA GLY A 113 -43.26 1.35 38.39
C GLY A 113 -44.57 2.09 38.09
N ASP A 114 -44.54 3.41 37.86
CA ASP A 114 -45.75 4.20 37.66
C ASP A 114 -46.35 4.00 36.24
N ARG A 115 -47.56 3.41 36.19
CA ARG A 115 -48.28 3.04 34.96
C ARG A 115 -48.56 4.23 34.03
N ARG A 116 -48.58 5.47 34.53
CA ARG A 116 -48.86 6.67 33.70
C ARG A 116 -47.79 6.93 32.64
N TYR A 117 -46.52 6.68 32.96
CA TYR A 117 -45.40 6.91 32.03
C TYR A 117 -45.24 5.78 31.00
N TRP A 118 -45.60 4.54 31.37
CA TRP A 118 -45.68 3.40 30.45
C TRP A 118 -46.71 3.61 29.32
N ASN A 119 -47.82 4.28 29.62
CA ASN A 119 -48.83 4.61 28.63
C ASN A 119 -48.41 5.74 27.68
N GLN A 120 -47.62 6.71 28.14
CA GLN A 120 -47.05 7.75 27.27
C GLN A 120 -45.99 7.18 26.30
N LEU A 121 -45.17 6.24 26.75
CA LEU A 121 -44.18 5.56 25.91
C LEU A 121 -44.84 4.68 24.83
N ARG A 122 -45.94 4.00 25.16
CA ARG A 122 -46.75 3.22 24.18
C ARG A 122 -47.40 4.11 23.12
N LEU A 123 -47.82 5.33 23.48
CA LEU A 123 -48.40 6.28 22.54
C LEU A 123 -47.35 6.80 21.54
N LEU A 124 -46.13 7.08 22.03
CA LEU A 124 -44.98 7.49 21.20
C LEU A 124 -44.55 6.40 20.21
N LEU A 125 -44.52 5.13 20.65
CA LEU A 125 -44.24 3.98 19.79
C LEU A 125 -45.32 3.74 18.74
N ARG A 126 -46.61 3.97 19.06
CA ARG A 126 -47.71 3.90 18.08
C ARG A 126 -47.62 4.99 17.01
N ILE A 127 -47.15 6.19 17.36
CA ILE A 127 -46.97 7.29 16.41
C ILE A 127 -45.80 6.98 15.45
N MET A 128 -44.71 6.39 15.96
CA MET A 128 -43.59 5.94 15.12
C MET A 128 -43.96 4.78 14.18
N LEU A 129 -44.82 3.86 14.62
CA LEU A 129 -45.24 2.69 13.84
C LEU A 129 -46.39 2.97 12.84
N SER A 130 -47.02 4.15 12.88
CA SER A 130 -48.16 4.48 12.00
C SER A 130 -47.77 5.17 10.68
N ARG A 131 -46.48 5.40 10.42
CA ARG A 131 -46.00 6.04 9.17
C ARG A 131 -45.38 5.09 8.13
N SER A 132 -45.40 3.78 8.35
CA SER A 132 -45.01 2.77 7.37
C SER A 132 -46.23 2.12 6.71
N ARG A 133 -46.84 2.82 5.74
CA ARG A 133 -47.62 2.16 4.68
C ARG A 133 -46.79 2.19 3.40
N LEU A 134 -46.16 1.07 3.06
CA LEU A 134 -45.78 0.75 1.68
C LEU A 134 -45.91 -0.76 1.45
N ARG A 135 -46.56 -1.07 0.32
CA ARG A 135 -47.18 -2.33 -0.06
C ARG A 135 -46.16 -3.42 -0.39
N LEU A 136 -46.51 -4.67 -0.07
CA LEU A 136 -45.85 -5.87 -0.58
C LEU A 136 -46.45 -6.25 -1.96
N PRO A 137 -45.66 -6.47 -3.02
CA PRO A 137 -46.08 -7.29 -4.15
C PRO A 137 -45.84 -8.77 -3.87
N GLY A 138 -46.78 -9.59 -4.32
CA GLY A 138 -46.91 -10.99 -3.97
C GLY A 138 -45.92 -11.96 -4.62
N GLN A 139 -46.01 -13.18 -4.10
CA GLN A 139 -45.28 -14.39 -4.49
C GLN A 139 -45.41 -14.71 -5.99
N GLY A 140 -44.27 -14.94 -6.65
CA GLY A 140 -44.17 -15.48 -8.00
C GLY A 140 -42.83 -16.18 -8.20
N SER A 141 -42.89 -17.51 -8.33
CA SER A 141 -41.93 -18.49 -8.86
C SER A 141 -40.42 -18.13 -8.92
N VAL A 142 -39.63 -18.95 -8.22
CA VAL A 142 -38.18 -19.09 -8.37
C VAL A 142 -37.83 -19.50 -9.81
N GLY A 143 -37.30 -18.54 -10.59
CA GLY A 143 -36.69 -18.75 -11.90
C GLY A 143 -35.18 -18.54 -11.82
N ALA A 144 -34.42 -19.45 -12.41
CA ALA A 144 -32.96 -19.53 -12.41
C ALA A 144 -32.26 -18.17 -12.62
N ALA A 145 -31.28 -17.88 -11.75
CA ALA A 145 -30.45 -16.69 -11.84
C ALA A 145 -29.63 -16.69 -13.14
N ALA A 146 -29.87 -15.67 -13.98
CA ALA A 146 -29.16 -15.45 -15.24
C ALA A 146 -27.75 -14.87 -15.00
N LYS A 147 -26.81 -15.28 -15.86
CA LYS A 147 -25.40 -14.86 -15.90
C LYS A 147 -25.22 -13.32 -15.96
N PRO A 148 -24.40 -12.70 -15.09
CA PRO A 148 -24.03 -11.29 -15.23
C PRO A 148 -22.87 -11.17 -16.23
N GLY A 149 -23.16 -10.71 -17.45
CA GLY A 149 -22.14 -10.40 -18.46
C GLY A 149 -22.67 -10.11 -19.86
N SER A 150 -23.76 -10.75 -20.28
CA SER A 150 -24.25 -10.63 -21.68
C SER A 150 -25.30 -9.54 -21.92
N HIS A 151 -26.06 -9.12 -20.89
CA HIS A 151 -27.18 -8.20 -21.09
C HIS A 151 -26.83 -6.70 -21.08
N ALA A 152 -25.70 -6.27 -20.52
CA ALA A 152 -25.34 -4.86 -20.47
C ALA A 152 -24.76 -4.35 -21.81
N THR A 153 -23.90 -5.14 -22.45
CA THR A 153 -23.26 -4.85 -23.75
C THR A 153 -24.28 -4.79 -24.89
N ALA A 154 -25.25 -5.70 -24.91
CA ALA A 154 -26.31 -5.74 -25.94
C ALA A 154 -27.20 -4.49 -25.97
N SER A 155 -27.36 -3.78 -24.83
CA SER A 155 -28.21 -2.58 -24.74
C SER A 155 -27.53 -1.27 -25.14
N ARG A 156 -26.19 -1.27 -25.28
CA ARG A 156 -25.38 -0.07 -25.58
C ARG A 156 -25.03 0.05 -27.06
N LEU A 157 -24.96 -1.10 -27.75
CA LEU A 157 -24.85 -1.22 -29.20
C LEU A 157 -25.91 -0.34 -29.89
N GLY A 158 -25.48 0.78 -30.49
CA GLY A 158 -26.34 1.70 -31.24
C GLY A 158 -26.67 3.04 -30.56
N SER A 159 -26.14 3.32 -29.37
CA SER A 159 -26.24 4.67 -28.77
C SER A 159 -25.48 5.69 -29.62
N ARG A 160 -26.10 6.83 -29.95
CA ARG A 160 -25.57 7.89 -30.79
C ARG A 160 -25.44 9.18 -30.00
N ILE A 161 -24.20 9.63 -29.87
CA ILE A 161 -23.81 10.86 -29.19
C ILE A 161 -23.36 11.88 -30.22
N ILE A 162 -23.82 13.11 -30.08
CA ILE A 162 -23.31 14.24 -30.88
C ILE A 162 -22.67 15.23 -29.93
N TYR A 163 -21.43 15.62 -30.22
CA TYR A 163 -20.74 16.71 -29.58
C TYR A 163 -20.85 17.96 -30.45
N VAL A 164 -21.27 19.07 -29.86
CA VAL A 164 -21.30 20.40 -30.47
C VAL A 164 -20.24 21.24 -29.77
N SER A 165 -19.19 21.58 -30.51
CA SER A 165 -18.07 22.38 -30.02
C SER A 165 -18.31 23.86 -30.30
N GLY A 166 -18.23 24.68 -29.26
CA GLY A 166 -18.27 26.14 -29.38
C GLY A 166 -16.97 26.75 -29.88
N GLU A 167 -15.83 26.12 -29.57
CA GLU A 167 -14.49 26.61 -29.87
C GLU A 167 -13.60 25.48 -30.45
N PRO A 168 -13.86 24.99 -31.68
CA PRO A 168 -13.18 23.82 -32.22
C PRO A 168 -11.66 23.99 -32.39
N ASP A 169 -11.18 25.23 -32.52
CA ASP A 169 -9.78 25.54 -32.78
C ASP A 169 -8.95 25.76 -31.48
N THR A 170 -9.54 25.59 -30.30
CA THR A 170 -8.82 25.77 -29.02
C THR A 170 -8.36 24.44 -28.43
N PRO A 171 -7.24 24.39 -27.67
CA PRO A 171 -6.73 23.14 -27.10
C PRO A 171 -7.75 22.36 -26.27
N GLY A 172 -8.66 23.06 -25.58
CA GLY A 172 -9.75 22.45 -24.79
C GLY A 172 -10.62 21.49 -25.62
N HIS A 173 -10.78 21.73 -26.92
CA HIS A 173 -11.52 20.85 -27.84
C HIS A 173 -10.97 19.42 -27.81
N ARG A 174 -9.63 19.29 -27.82
CA ARG A 174 -8.96 17.98 -27.82
C ARG A 174 -9.25 17.20 -26.53
N TYR A 175 -9.15 17.86 -25.38
CA TYR A 175 -9.38 17.22 -24.07
C TYR A 175 -10.86 16.90 -23.79
N ARG A 176 -11.76 17.83 -24.12
CA ARG A 176 -13.17 17.77 -23.72
C ARG A 176 -14.07 17.12 -24.76
N VAL A 177 -13.73 17.24 -26.03
CA VAL A 177 -14.57 16.78 -27.15
C VAL A 177 -13.95 15.58 -27.84
N GLU A 178 -12.79 15.71 -28.48
CA GLU A 178 -12.22 14.64 -29.31
C GLU A 178 -11.94 13.36 -28.51
N ARG A 179 -11.24 13.50 -27.39
CA ARG A 179 -10.86 12.37 -26.52
C ARG A 179 -12.06 11.66 -25.89
N TYR A 180 -13.13 12.39 -25.59
CA TYR A 180 -14.38 11.81 -25.09
C TYR A 180 -15.22 11.20 -26.20
N ALA A 181 -15.18 11.74 -27.43
CA ALA A 181 -15.78 11.10 -28.59
C ALA A 181 -15.07 9.76 -28.93
N VAL A 182 -13.74 9.69 -28.78
CA VAL A 182 -13.00 8.42 -28.86
C VAL A 182 -13.44 7.46 -27.76
N ALA A 183 -13.49 7.91 -26.51
CA ALA A 183 -13.94 7.08 -25.39
C ALA A 183 -15.37 6.54 -25.58
N ALA A 184 -16.27 7.33 -26.16
CA ALA A 184 -17.61 6.89 -26.53
C ALA A 184 -17.59 5.79 -27.60
N ARG A 185 -16.73 5.90 -28.61
CA ARG A 185 -16.53 4.85 -29.63
C ARG A 185 -15.97 3.57 -29.04
N THR A 186 -14.97 3.66 -28.16
CA THR A 186 -14.44 2.50 -27.43
C THR A 186 -15.50 1.84 -26.53
N ALA A 187 -16.46 2.63 -26.02
CA ALA A 187 -17.63 2.15 -25.29
C ALA A 187 -18.76 1.59 -26.19
N ALA A 188 -18.50 1.36 -27.48
CA ALA A 188 -19.43 0.87 -28.50
C ALA A 188 -20.60 1.84 -28.86
N ALA A 189 -20.47 3.13 -28.55
CA ALA A 189 -21.38 4.17 -29.02
C ALA A 189 -20.89 4.82 -30.32
N GLN A 190 -21.82 5.30 -31.15
CA GLN A 190 -21.51 6.18 -32.27
C GLN A 190 -21.30 7.61 -31.74
N ALA A 191 -20.20 8.25 -32.12
CA ALA A 191 -19.91 9.63 -31.72
C ALA A 191 -19.57 10.49 -32.94
N LEU A 192 -20.28 11.60 -33.10
CA LEU A 192 -20.06 12.62 -34.12
C LEU A 192 -19.71 13.95 -33.45
N VAL A 193 -18.75 14.69 -34.00
CA VAL A 193 -18.33 16.01 -33.52
C VAL A 193 -18.69 17.04 -34.59
N LEU A 194 -19.34 18.14 -34.19
CA LEU A 194 -19.82 19.21 -35.06
C LEU A 194 -19.49 20.57 -34.45
N GLY A 195 -19.26 21.58 -35.28
CA GLY A 195 -19.34 22.99 -34.85
C GLY A 195 -20.78 23.44 -34.67
N VAL A 196 -21.00 24.58 -34.00
CA VAL A 196 -22.36 25.13 -33.77
C VAL A 196 -23.14 25.35 -35.07
N GLU A 197 -22.53 26.00 -36.06
CA GLU A 197 -23.18 26.26 -37.36
C GLU A 197 -23.41 24.98 -38.17
N GLU A 198 -22.47 24.03 -38.11
CA GLU A 198 -22.64 22.75 -38.79
C GLU A 198 -23.80 21.95 -38.16
N ALA A 199 -23.91 21.96 -36.83
CA ALA A 199 -25.01 21.33 -36.12
C ALA A 199 -26.36 21.94 -36.48
N ALA A 200 -26.45 23.28 -36.62
CA ALA A 200 -27.66 23.98 -37.04
C ALA A 200 -28.08 23.61 -38.48
N ASN A 201 -27.12 23.32 -39.36
CA ASN A 201 -27.40 22.85 -40.73
C ASN A 201 -27.74 21.35 -40.81
N ARG A 202 -27.51 20.58 -39.74
CA ARG A 202 -27.67 19.11 -39.70
C ARG A 202 -28.67 18.65 -38.64
N LEU A 203 -29.76 19.39 -38.44
CA LEU A 203 -30.80 19.07 -37.43
C LEU A 203 -31.38 17.64 -37.57
N GLY A 204 -31.43 17.10 -38.80
CA GLY A 204 -31.85 15.71 -39.03
C GLY A 204 -30.94 14.67 -38.35
N GLU A 205 -29.67 14.98 -38.12
CA GLU A 205 -28.76 14.14 -37.34
C GLU A 205 -28.96 14.33 -35.83
N ILE A 206 -29.18 15.58 -35.40
CA ILE A 206 -29.51 15.91 -34.00
C ILE A 206 -30.73 15.12 -33.53
N ASN A 207 -31.78 15.05 -34.35
CA ASN A 207 -33.02 14.33 -34.02
C ASN A 207 -32.85 12.81 -33.87
N LYS A 208 -31.75 12.24 -34.38
CA LYS A 208 -31.45 10.81 -34.29
C LYS A 208 -30.48 10.47 -33.15
N ALA A 209 -29.94 11.48 -32.47
CA ALA A 209 -29.07 11.27 -31.32
C ALA A 209 -29.88 10.86 -30.09
N GLN A 210 -29.23 10.24 -29.12
CA GLN A 210 -29.78 10.03 -27.79
C GLN A 210 -29.19 11.04 -26.79
N VAL A 211 -27.95 11.47 -27.05
CA VAL A 211 -27.23 12.44 -26.22
C VAL A 211 -26.62 13.53 -27.10
N LEU A 212 -26.83 14.78 -26.72
CA LEU A 212 -26.18 15.96 -27.29
C LEU A 212 -25.29 16.59 -26.22
N VAL A 213 -23.98 16.63 -26.44
CA VAL A 213 -23.02 17.30 -25.56
C VAL A 213 -22.64 18.63 -26.17
N ILE A 214 -22.90 19.74 -25.49
CA ILE A 214 -22.56 21.09 -25.91
C ILE A 214 -21.37 21.55 -25.08
N TRP A 215 -20.19 21.60 -25.68
CA TRP A 215 -18.98 22.04 -24.98
C TRP A 215 -18.69 23.50 -25.30
N ARG A 216 -18.64 24.33 -24.25
CA ARG A 216 -18.20 25.74 -24.29
C ARG A 216 -18.85 26.61 -25.38
N ALA A 217 -20.08 26.27 -25.79
CA ALA A 217 -20.84 27.11 -26.73
C ALA A 217 -21.65 28.16 -25.97
N ILE A 218 -21.71 29.37 -26.51
CA ILE A 218 -22.55 30.47 -25.99
C ILE A 218 -23.93 30.45 -26.65
N TRP A 219 -24.95 30.96 -25.95
CA TRP A 219 -26.30 31.06 -26.49
C TRP A 219 -26.35 31.89 -27.77
N SER A 220 -26.76 31.32 -28.90
CA SER A 220 -26.93 31.98 -30.21
C SER A 220 -28.19 31.47 -30.90
N ASP A 221 -28.65 32.12 -31.97
CA ASP A 221 -29.83 31.66 -32.73
C ASP A 221 -29.61 30.25 -33.31
N SER A 222 -28.43 29.99 -33.88
CA SER A 222 -28.03 28.67 -34.39
C SER A 222 -28.05 27.61 -33.28
N LEU A 223 -27.49 27.90 -32.10
CA LEU A 223 -27.49 26.96 -30.99
C LEU A 223 -28.91 26.74 -30.42
N ALA A 224 -29.73 27.79 -30.36
CA ALA A 224 -31.12 27.70 -29.94
C ALA A 224 -31.93 26.77 -30.87
N GLN A 225 -31.70 26.83 -32.19
CA GLN A 225 -32.30 25.89 -33.16
C GLN A 225 -31.88 24.44 -32.88
N VAL A 226 -30.57 24.20 -32.66
CA VAL A 226 -30.03 22.87 -32.34
C VAL A 226 -30.65 22.31 -31.05
N MET A 227 -30.67 23.11 -29.98
CA MET A 227 -31.23 22.70 -28.70
C MET A 227 -32.75 22.45 -28.78
N THR A 228 -33.47 23.24 -29.58
CA THR A 228 -34.91 23.06 -29.81
C THR A 228 -35.20 21.75 -30.56
N ALA A 229 -34.43 21.45 -31.60
CA ALA A 229 -34.53 20.19 -32.34
C ALA A 229 -34.26 18.99 -31.43
N ALA A 230 -33.17 19.03 -30.65
CA ALA A 230 -32.82 18.01 -29.67
C ALA A 230 -33.95 17.78 -28.65
N ARG A 231 -34.50 18.83 -28.05
CA ARG A 231 -35.62 18.70 -27.09
C ARG A 231 -36.87 18.11 -27.72
N THR A 232 -37.21 18.54 -28.93
CA THR A 232 -38.40 18.06 -29.65
C THR A 232 -38.30 16.56 -29.93
N ALA A 233 -37.09 16.06 -30.21
CA ALA A 233 -36.81 14.65 -30.42
C ALA A 233 -36.57 13.85 -29.12
N GLY A 234 -36.65 14.48 -27.95
CA GLY A 234 -36.40 13.82 -26.66
C GLY A 234 -34.93 13.48 -26.39
N VAL A 235 -34.00 14.14 -27.09
CA VAL A 235 -32.56 13.97 -26.92
C VAL A 235 -32.12 14.60 -25.60
N ARG A 236 -31.27 13.88 -24.85
CA ARG A 236 -30.70 14.38 -23.60
C ARG A 236 -29.60 15.41 -23.89
N ILE A 237 -29.72 16.61 -23.33
CA ILE A 237 -28.76 17.69 -23.53
C ILE A 237 -27.82 17.81 -22.33
N ILE A 238 -26.52 17.75 -22.59
CA ILE A 238 -25.43 17.89 -21.64
C ILE A 238 -24.66 19.16 -21.97
N PHE A 239 -24.39 20.00 -20.98
CA PHE A 239 -23.46 21.12 -21.11
C PHE A 239 -22.10 20.77 -20.51
N ASP A 240 -21.02 20.89 -21.28
CA ASP A 240 -19.65 20.67 -20.80
C ASP A 240 -18.85 21.97 -20.77
N VAL A 241 -18.08 22.17 -19.71
CA VAL A 241 -17.18 23.32 -19.56
C VAL A 241 -15.95 22.93 -18.73
N ASP A 242 -14.82 23.54 -19.02
CA ASP A 242 -13.51 23.21 -18.46
C ASP A 242 -12.82 24.34 -17.70
N ASP A 243 -13.34 25.56 -17.79
CA ASP A 243 -12.97 26.72 -16.97
C ASP A 243 -14.22 27.32 -16.31
N LEU A 244 -14.06 28.17 -15.29
CA LEU A 244 -15.19 28.84 -14.62
C LEU A 244 -15.75 29.99 -15.49
N MET A 245 -16.31 29.65 -16.65
CA MET A 245 -16.84 30.58 -17.66
C MET A 245 -18.36 30.76 -17.60
N ILE A 246 -18.99 30.22 -16.56
CA ILE A 246 -20.44 30.31 -16.32
C ILE A 246 -20.79 31.35 -15.25
N ASP A 247 -19.81 32.12 -14.74
CA ASP A 247 -20.05 33.12 -13.70
C ASP A 247 -19.66 34.54 -14.13
N PRO A 248 -20.61 35.35 -14.66
CA PRO A 248 -20.35 36.71 -15.13
C PRO A 248 -19.76 37.65 -14.07
N GLU A 249 -19.99 37.36 -12.79
CA GLU A 249 -19.50 38.19 -11.68
C GLU A 249 -17.99 38.08 -11.50
N ILE A 250 -17.37 36.96 -11.91
CA ILE A 250 -15.93 36.78 -11.80
C ILE A 250 -15.15 37.31 -13.01
N ALA A 251 -15.84 37.78 -14.05
CA ALA A 251 -15.24 38.35 -15.25
C ALA A 251 -14.73 39.78 -14.99
N THR A 252 -13.77 39.93 -14.08
CA THR A 252 -13.13 41.20 -13.72
C THR A 252 -11.61 41.10 -13.82
N LEU A 253 -10.92 42.23 -13.97
CA LEU A 253 -9.45 42.30 -14.06
C LEU A 253 -8.76 41.83 -12.78
N GLU A 254 -9.45 41.92 -11.64
CA GLU A 254 -8.96 41.48 -10.33
C GLU A 254 -8.98 39.97 -10.20
N ILE A 255 -9.93 39.26 -10.83
CA ILE A 255 -10.04 37.79 -10.71
C ILE A 255 -9.42 37.10 -11.93
N ILE A 256 -9.57 37.66 -13.12
CA ILE A 256 -9.06 37.07 -14.38
C ILE A 256 -8.10 38.07 -15.01
N ASP A 257 -6.82 37.97 -14.66
CA ASP A 257 -5.76 38.85 -15.19
C ASP A 257 -5.61 38.73 -16.72
N GLY A 258 -6.07 37.60 -17.30
CA GLY A 258 -6.17 37.40 -18.73
C GLY A 258 -6.99 38.44 -19.50
N ILE A 259 -7.92 39.14 -18.84
CA ILE A 259 -8.68 40.24 -19.45
C ILE A 259 -7.74 41.41 -19.74
N ARG A 260 -6.83 41.73 -18.81
CA ARG A 260 -5.81 42.78 -18.95
C ARG A 260 -4.77 42.38 -20.00
N THR A 261 -4.19 41.19 -19.87
CA THR A 261 -3.02 40.79 -20.66
C THR A 261 -3.34 40.48 -22.13
N GLN A 262 -4.60 40.22 -22.44
CA GLN A 262 -5.10 40.05 -23.80
C GLN A 262 -5.82 41.28 -24.35
N GLU A 263 -5.80 42.41 -23.62
CA GLU A 263 -6.47 43.66 -24.04
C GLU A 263 -7.98 43.44 -24.35
N LEU A 264 -8.67 42.62 -23.53
CA LEU A 264 -10.09 42.30 -23.69
C LEU A 264 -10.99 43.29 -22.92
N GLU A 265 -12.18 43.57 -23.46
CA GLU A 265 -13.19 44.35 -22.78
C GLU A 265 -13.92 43.51 -21.71
N ALA A 266 -13.80 43.88 -20.43
CA ALA A 266 -14.39 43.13 -19.32
C ALA A 266 -15.92 42.96 -19.46
N THR A 267 -16.61 43.95 -20.03
CA THR A 267 -18.06 43.89 -20.32
C THR A 267 -18.39 42.82 -21.36
N ALA A 268 -17.55 42.66 -22.38
CA ALA A 268 -17.73 41.63 -23.40
C ALA A 268 -17.47 40.23 -22.84
N VAL A 269 -16.46 40.06 -21.97
CA VAL A 269 -16.19 38.79 -21.29
C VAL A 269 -17.34 38.42 -20.34
N ARG A 270 -17.85 39.40 -19.58
CA ARG A 270 -19.02 39.21 -18.73
C ARG A 270 -20.25 38.77 -19.54
N GLU A 271 -20.50 39.40 -20.68
CA GLU A 271 -21.60 39.04 -21.57
C GLU A 271 -21.41 37.64 -22.17
N HIS A 272 -20.19 37.28 -22.55
CA HIS A 272 -19.85 35.93 -23.00
C HIS A 272 -20.18 34.88 -21.93
N TYR A 273 -19.78 35.11 -20.67
CA TYR A 273 -20.06 34.20 -19.56
C TYR A 273 -21.55 34.14 -19.24
N ARG A 274 -22.28 35.25 -19.42
CA ARG A 274 -23.74 35.31 -19.24
C ARG A 274 -24.44 34.40 -20.25
N ARG A 275 -24.08 34.51 -21.52
CA ARG A 275 -24.62 33.66 -22.60
C ARG A 275 -24.22 32.20 -22.45
N MET A 276 -23.06 31.90 -21.89
CA MET A 276 -22.65 30.53 -21.58
C MET A 276 -23.47 29.93 -20.42
N ARG A 277 -23.71 30.74 -19.37
CA ARG A 277 -24.59 30.37 -18.24
C ARG A 277 -26.01 30.04 -18.72
N GLU A 278 -26.54 30.78 -19.70
CA GLU A 278 -27.86 30.50 -20.29
C GLU A 278 -27.94 29.10 -20.92
N VAL A 279 -26.90 28.68 -21.65
CA VAL A 279 -26.81 27.33 -22.22
C VAL A 279 -26.77 26.27 -21.12
N ALA A 280 -25.95 26.48 -20.08
CA ALA A 280 -25.86 25.59 -18.93
C ALA A 280 -27.21 25.45 -18.19
N MET A 281 -27.90 26.57 -17.97
CA MET A 281 -29.23 26.60 -17.35
C MET A 281 -30.30 25.98 -18.24
N ALA A 282 -30.14 26.00 -19.55
CA ALA A 282 -31.03 25.28 -20.44
C ALA A 282 -30.75 23.77 -20.38
N ALA A 283 -29.50 23.31 -20.40
CA ALA A 283 -29.14 21.89 -20.45
C ALA A 283 -29.79 21.03 -19.35
N ASP A 284 -29.93 19.73 -19.60
CA ASP A 284 -30.55 18.82 -18.65
C ASP A 284 -29.60 18.39 -17.53
N LEU A 285 -28.30 18.46 -17.80
CA LEU A 285 -27.20 18.23 -16.86
C LEU A 285 -25.90 18.84 -17.35
N CYS A 286 -24.87 18.86 -16.50
CA CYS A 286 -23.56 19.39 -16.82
C CYS A 286 -22.41 18.40 -16.57
N THR A 287 -21.31 18.55 -17.30
CA THR A 287 -20.06 17.83 -17.10
C THR A 287 -18.87 18.80 -17.04
N CYS A 288 -17.82 18.46 -16.29
CA CYS A 288 -16.65 19.34 -16.12
C CYS A 288 -15.42 18.57 -15.58
N PRO A 289 -14.18 19.09 -15.69
CA PRO A 289 -12.96 18.41 -15.26
C PRO A 289 -12.74 18.34 -13.74
N THR A 290 -13.27 19.29 -12.96
CA THR A 290 -12.94 19.43 -11.54
C THR A 290 -14.16 19.54 -10.64
N GLU A 291 -13.98 19.16 -9.37
CA GLU A 291 -15.07 19.19 -8.37
C GLU A 291 -15.47 20.63 -8.03
N ARG A 292 -14.53 21.58 -8.06
CA ARG A 292 -14.83 23.00 -7.84
C ARG A 292 -15.74 23.56 -8.92
N LEU A 293 -15.47 23.22 -10.19
CA LEU A 293 -16.31 23.60 -11.31
C LEU A 293 -17.67 22.90 -11.27
N ALA A 294 -17.70 21.62 -10.87
CA ALA A 294 -18.95 20.88 -10.65
C ALA A 294 -19.81 21.56 -9.57
N ALA A 295 -19.19 22.01 -8.47
CA ALA A 295 -19.88 22.74 -7.42
C ALA A 295 -20.46 24.07 -7.94
N ALA A 296 -19.75 24.78 -8.82
CA ALA A 296 -20.28 26.00 -9.46
C ALA A 296 -21.48 25.70 -10.36
N LEU A 297 -21.43 24.64 -11.16
CA LEU A 297 -22.56 24.20 -12.01
C LEU A 297 -23.78 23.77 -11.18
N ARG A 298 -23.57 23.09 -10.04
CA ARG A 298 -24.66 22.68 -9.13
C ARG A 298 -25.38 23.86 -8.49
N LYS A 299 -24.74 25.04 -8.37
CA LYS A 299 -25.41 26.27 -7.92
C LYS A 299 -26.46 26.78 -8.91
N LEU A 300 -26.45 26.29 -10.16
CA LEU A 300 -27.48 26.56 -11.17
C LEU A 300 -28.65 25.56 -11.10
N ASP A 301 -28.76 24.79 -10.01
CA ASP A 301 -29.70 23.67 -9.84
C ASP A 301 -29.57 22.59 -10.95
N LYS A 302 -28.36 22.41 -11.48
CA LYS A 302 -28.03 21.39 -12.49
C LYS A 302 -27.28 20.21 -11.88
N PRO A 303 -27.65 18.95 -12.19
CA PRO A 303 -26.78 17.82 -11.91
C PRO A 303 -25.44 18.01 -12.63
N ALA A 304 -24.32 17.88 -11.91
CA ALA A 304 -22.98 18.03 -12.48
C ALA A 304 -22.09 16.81 -12.18
N LEU A 305 -21.50 16.25 -13.22
CA LEU A 305 -20.59 15.10 -13.18
C LEU A 305 -19.15 15.52 -13.48
N VAL A 306 -18.21 15.03 -12.69
CA VAL A 306 -16.79 15.24 -12.94
C VAL A 306 -16.29 14.23 -13.97
N LEU A 307 -15.89 14.74 -15.13
CA LEU A 307 -15.25 14.04 -16.23
C LEU A 307 -13.87 14.66 -16.39
N ARG A 308 -12.81 14.07 -15.84
CA ARG A 308 -11.47 14.65 -15.80
C ARG A 308 -10.83 14.80 -17.18
N ASN A 309 -9.98 15.81 -17.36
CA ASN A 309 -9.07 15.82 -18.50
C ASN A 309 -8.12 14.62 -18.42
N GLY A 310 -7.55 14.20 -19.55
CA GLY A 310 -6.61 13.08 -19.58
C GLY A 310 -5.96 12.94 -20.94
N PHE A 311 -4.92 12.10 -21.03
CA PHE A 311 -4.14 11.85 -22.24
C PHE A 311 -4.73 10.68 -23.07
N ASP A 312 -4.24 10.50 -24.29
CA ASP A 312 -4.56 9.37 -25.16
C ASP A 312 -3.31 8.54 -25.48
N ALA A 313 -3.48 7.45 -26.23
CA ALA A 313 -2.38 6.57 -26.60
C ALA A 313 -1.27 7.31 -27.38
N ASP A 314 -1.64 8.19 -28.31
CA ASP A 314 -0.69 8.94 -29.12
C ASP A 314 0.12 9.92 -28.27
N THR A 315 -0.52 10.59 -27.30
CA THR A 315 0.16 11.45 -26.33
C THR A 315 1.12 10.65 -25.46
N TYR A 316 0.71 9.49 -24.96
CA TYR A 316 1.59 8.61 -24.20
C TYR A 316 2.82 8.19 -25.01
N ASP A 317 2.60 7.70 -26.24
CA ASP A 317 3.67 7.24 -27.12
C ASP A 317 4.61 8.40 -27.50
N ALA A 318 4.09 9.60 -27.75
CA ALA A 318 4.89 10.80 -27.99
C ALA A 318 5.71 11.22 -26.76
N SER A 319 5.12 11.18 -25.57
CA SER A 319 5.81 11.47 -24.30
C SER A 319 6.94 10.49 -24.02
N ARG A 320 6.69 9.18 -24.13
CA ARG A 320 7.74 8.18 -23.90
C ARG A 320 8.84 8.24 -24.96
N THR A 321 8.48 8.57 -26.22
CA THR A 321 9.47 8.83 -27.28
C THR A 321 10.37 10.01 -26.92
N ALA A 322 9.80 11.12 -26.42
CA ALA A 322 10.56 12.29 -26.03
C ALA A 322 11.54 12.01 -24.86
N VAL A 323 11.17 11.13 -23.93
CA VAL A 323 12.08 10.67 -22.85
C VAL A 323 13.29 9.93 -23.43
N ILE A 324 13.07 9.01 -24.38
CA ILE A 324 14.16 8.27 -25.03
C ILE A 324 15.06 9.22 -25.82
N GLU A 325 14.48 10.14 -26.61
CA GLU A 325 15.24 11.14 -27.36
C GLU A 325 16.11 12.01 -26.43
N ARG A 326 15.57 12.39 -25.26
CA ARG A 326 16.30 13.13 -24.23
C ARG A 326 17.50 12.33 -23.71
N HIS A 327 17.31 11.06 -23.35
CA HIS A 327 18.40 10.20 -22.86
C HIS A 327 19.52 10.06 -23.89
N GLN A 328 19.17 9.92 -25.18
CA GLN A 328 20.15 9.83 -26.27
C GLN A 328 20.91 11.14 -26.54
N GLN A 329 20.35 12.29 -26.18
CA GLN A 329 20.92 13.62 -26.44
C GLN A 329 21.70 14.21 -25.25
N GLN A 330 21.64 13.60 -24.06
CA GLN A 330 22.35 14.12 -22.88
C GLN A 330 23.87 13.97 -23.03
N GLY A 331 24.56 15.10 -23.24
CA GLY A 331 26.01 15.25 -23.08
C GLY A 331 26.38 15.73 -21.66
N ALA A 332 27.66 15.58 -21.29
CA ALA A 332 28.22 15.76 -19.94
C ALA A 332 28.21 17.18 -19.34
N ASN A 333 27.22 18.05 -19.66
CA ASN A 333 27.07 19.38 -19.08
C ASN A 333 25.65 19.58 -18.51
N GLU A 334 25.53 19.48 -17.18
CA GLU A 334 24.29 19.38 -16.40
C GLU A 334 23.62 20.74 -16.13
N LEU A 335 23.02 21.36 -17.15
CA LEU A 335 22.03 22.41 -16.89
C LEU A 335 20.76 21.79 -16.27
N ILE A 336 20.19 22.45 -15.25
CA ILE A 336 18.90 22.08 -14.64
C ILE A 336 17.82 23.07 -15.08
N ARG A 337 16.80 22.60 -15.78
CA ARG A 337 15.76 23.43 -16.40
C ARG A 337 14.48 23.43 -15.59
N LEU A 338 14.12 24.60 -15.05
CA LEU A 338 12.82 24.89 -14.47
C LEU A 338 11.89 25.35 -15.59
N GLY A 339 10.91 24.56 -15.98
CA GLY A 339 10.07 24.86 -17.13
C GLY A 339 8.66 25.32 -16.77
N TYR A 340 8.18 26.38 -17.42
CA TYR A 340 6.80 26.83 -17.27
C TYR A 340 6.08 26.98 -18.62
N ALA A 341 5.35 25.94 -19.00
CA ALA A 341 4.51 25.92 -20.20
C ALA A 341 3.14 26.58 -19.94
N ALA A 342 3.10 27.91 -19.85
CA ALA A 342 1.87 28.66 -19.55
C ALA A 342 0.77 28.51 -20.62
N GLY A 343 1.13 28.27 -21.88
CA GLY A 343 0.20 28.13 -23.01
C GLY A 343 -0.36 29.45 -23.57
N THR A 344 -0.69 30.42 -22.71
CA THR A 344 -1.17 31.76 -23.11
C THR A 344 -0.67 32.85 -22.16
N ARG A 345 -0.85 34.14 -22.52
CA ARG A 345 -0.50 35.31 -21.67
C ARG A 345 -1.45 35.52 -20.48
N THR A 346 -2.42 34.64 -20.25
CA THR A 346 -3.42 34.78 -19.18
C THR A 346 -2.89 34.55 -17.78
N HIS A 347 -1.66 34.03 -17.67
CA HIS A 347 -1.10 33.51 -16.42
C HIS A 347 -0.03 34.40 -15.80
N GLN A 348 0.00 35.69 -16.17
CA GLN A 348 0.98 36.65 -15.66
C GLN A 348 0.91 36.74 -14.13
N ARG A 349 -0.29 36.91 -13.57
CA ARG A 349 -0.47 36.93 -12.11
C ARG A 349 -0.24 35.58 -11.44
N ASP A 350 -0.64 34.48 -12.10
CA ASP A 350 -0.38 33.12 -11.61
C ASP A 350 1.13 32.90 -11.37
N PHE A 351 1.98 33.33 -12.31
CA PHE A 351 3.44 33.19 -12.20
C PHE A 351 4.04 33.90 -10.98
N ARG A 352 3.40 34.98 -10.51
CA ARG A 352 3.84 35.73 -9.32
C ARG A 352 3.94 34.85 -8.08
N ALA A 353 3.12 33.82 -7.96
CA ALA A 353 3.12 32.90 -6.82
C ALA A 353 4.48 32.21 -6.60
N ALA A 354 5.24 31.98 -7.68
CA ALA A 354 6.53 31.32 -7.64
C ALA A 354 7.72 32.23 -8.03
N ALA A 355 7.46 33.43 -8.57
CA ALA A 355 8.46 34.31 -9.17
C ALA A 355 9.68 34.57 -8.28
N SER A 356 9.46 35.00 -7.03
CA SER A 356 10.55 35.33 -6.10
C SER A 356 11.39 34.10 -5.73
N ALA A 357 10.73 32.96 -5.47
CA ALA A 357 11.39 31.69 -5.18
C ALA A 357 12.26 31.21 -6.36
N ILE A 358 11.73 31.28 -7.58
CA ILE A 358 12.46 30.92 -8.80
C ILE A 358 13.69 31.80 -8.96
N ALA A 359 13.56 33.12 -8.80
CA ALA A 359 14.69 34.05 -8.90
C ALA A 359 15.77 33.75 -7.84
N ARG A 360 15.39 33.41 -6.61
CA ARG A 360 16.31 32.96 -5.56
C ARG A 360 17.06 31.68 -5.96
N ILE A 361 16.37 30.70 -6.55
CA ILE A 361 17.00 29.46 -7.04
C ILE A 361 17.99 29.76 -8.17
N LEU A 362 17.60 30.60 -9.15
CA LEU A 362 18.49 30.97 -10.25
C LEU A 362 19.79 31.63 -9.74
N ARG A 363 19.70 32.54 -8.76
CA ARG A 363 20.88 33.18 -8.15
C ARG A 363 21.73 32.19 -7.35
N ALA A 364 21.11 31.29 -6.60
CA ALA A 364 21.81 30.32 -5.76
C ALA A 364 22.51 29.21 -6.57
N TYR A 365 21.98 28.87 -7.75
CA TYR A 365 22.44 27.74 -8.55
C TYR A 365 22.69 28.15 -10.01
N PRO A 366 23.92 28.57 -10.37
CA PRO A 366 24.25 29.10 -11.70
C PRO A 366 24.01 28.16 -12.89
N GLN A 367 23.94 26.85 -12.63
CA GLN A 367 23.61 25.82 -13.63
C GLN A 367 22.11 25.74 -13.96
N THR A 368 21.26 26.44 -13.21
CA THR A 368 19.81 26.42 -13.43
C THR A 368 19.39 27.39 -14.53
N ARG A 369 18.37 27.00 -15.30
CA ARG A 369 17.73 27.83 -16.33
C ARG A 369 16.22 27.85 -16.13
N LEU A 370 15.60 29.01 -16.33
CA LEU A 370 14.14 29.13 -16.39
C LEU A 370 13.72 29.09 -17.87
N VAL A 371 12.92 28.08 -18.24
CA VAL A 371 12.44 27.88 -19.61
C VAL A 371 11.04 28.48 -19.77
N LEU A 372 10.91 29.46 -20.67
CA LEU A 372 9.67 30.20 -20.95
C LEU A 372 9.38 30.22 -22.45
N PHE A 373 8.14 30.58 -22.83
CA PHE A 373 7.67 30.49 -24.21
C PHE A 373 7.27 31.84 -24.81
N HIS A 374 7.36 31.96 -26.14
CA HIS A 374 6.91 33.14 -26.88
C HIS A 374 6.32 32.80 -28.26
N GLY A 375 5.35 33.60 -28.71
CA GLY A 375 4.64 33.44 -30.01
C GLY A 375 5.40 33.99 -31.23
N GLY A 376 6.73 34.14 -31.17
CA GLY A 376 7.56 34.78 -32.21
C GLY A 376 7.83 36.28 -31.97
N GLY A 377 8.82 36.87 -32.67
CA GLY A 377 9.21 38.29 -32.52
C GLY A 377 10.31 38.60 -31.48
N GLY A 378 10.92 37.56 -30.89
CA GLY A 378 11.97 37.69 -29.88
C GLY A 378 11.44 37.72 -28.43
N PRO A 379 12.34 37.59 -27.42
CA PRO A 379 11.98 37.41 -26.01
C PRO A 379 11.56 38.70 -25.26
N HIS A 380 11.70 39.87 -25.88
CA HIS A 380 11.54 41.18 -25.21
C HIS A 380 10.31 41.98 -25.71
N GLY A 381 9.20 41.33 -26.05
CA GLY A 381 8.03 42.01 -26.61
C GLY A 381 6.67 41.35 -26.35
N ARG A 382 5.60 41.98 -26.89
CA ARG A 382 4.15 41.64 -26.78
C ARG A 382 3.73 40.18 -27.00
N ASN A 383 4.65 39.27 -27.32
CA ASN A 383 4.37 37.87 -27.65
C ASN A 383 4.93 36.87 -26.63
N ALA A 384 5.60 37.30 -25.55
CA ALA A 384 6.03 36.41 -24.47
C ALA A 384 4.85 35.91 -23.62
N THR A 385 4.82 34.64 -23.25
CA THR A 385 3.75 34.07 -22.41
C THR A 385 3.76 34.59 -20.98
N VAL A 386 4.93 35.01 -20.50
CA VAL A 386 5.14 35.70 -19.22
C VAL A 386 6.01 36.92 -19.50
N ASP A 387 5.54 38.10 -19.10
CA ASP A 387 6.31 39.34 -19.19
C ASP A 387 7.20 39.50 -17.95
N LEU A 388 8.49 39.19 -18.10
CA LEU A 388 9.45 39.27 -17.00
C LEU A 388 9.73 40.71 -16.55
N SER A 389 9.39 41.73 -17.34
CA SER A 389 9.60 43.12 -16.95
C SER A 389 8.71 43.57 -15.79
N GLU A 390 7.60 42.87 -15.52
CA GLU A 390 6.74 43.11 -14.35
C GLU A 390 7.30 42.51 -13.04
N PHE A 391 8.44 41.80 -13.09
CA PHE A 391 9.05 41.14 -11.94
C PHE A 391 10.49 41.64 -11.72
N GLU A 392 10.66 42.59 -10.81
CA GLU A 392 11.98 43.18 -10.48
C GLU A 392 13.02 42.13 -10.07
N ASP A 393 12.56 41.02 -9.47
CA ASP A 393 13.37 39.87 -9.09
C ASP A 393 14.16 39.24 -10.26
N PHE A 394 13.82 39.50 -11.53
CA PHE A 394 14.48 38.93 -12.71
C PHE A 394 15.36 39.92 -13.49
N ALA A 395 15.55 41.14 -13.00
CA ALA A 395 16.28 42.19 -13.71
C ALA A 395 17.73 41.80 -14.06
N ASP A 396 18.41 41.07 -13.18
CA ASP A 396 19.81 40.60 -13.30
C ASP A 396 19.94 39.16 -13.84
N LEU A 397 18.83 38.49 -14.16
CA LEU A 397 18.81 37.04 -14.44
C LEU A 397 18.59 36.69 -15.92
N GLN A 398 18.65 37.67 -16.83
CA GLN A 398 18.35 37.46 -18.26
C GLN A 398 19.21 36.38 -18.92
N ALA A 399 20.48 36.22 -18.49
CA ALA A 399 21.39 35.19 -19.00
C ALA A 399 20.98 33.76 -18.60
N GLN A 400 20.09 33.59 -17.62
CA GLN A 400 19.58 32.30 -17.16
C GLN A 400 18.17 31.99 -17.68
N ILE A 401 17.61 32.84 -18.54
CA ILE A 401 16.29 32.60 -19.16
C ILE A 401 16.48 31.93 -20.52
N GLU A 402 15.89 30.74 -20.68
CA GLU A 402 15.86 30.01 -21.93
C GLU A 402 14.49 30.22 -22.60
N TRP A 403 14.47 30.95 -23.72
CA TRP A 403 13.23 31.22 -24.46
C TRP A 403 12.99 30.20 -25.56
N ARG A 404 11.78 29.64 -25.58
CA ARG A 404 11.29 28.64 -26.53
C ARG A 404 10.12 29.20 -27.34
N LYS A 405 9.93 28.70 -28.56
CA LYS A 405 8.74 29.04 -29.35
C LYS A 405 7.55 28.25 -28.84
N ILE A 406 6.37 28.86 -28.83
CA ILE A 406 5.12 28.11 -28.65
C ILE A 406 5.01 27.08 -29.77
N VAL A 407 4.68 25.85 -29.40
CA VAL A 407 4.51 24.71 -30.31
C VAL A 407 3.06 24.25 -30.35
N ALA A 408 2.71 23.47 -31.35
CA ALA A 408 1.42 22.78 -31.40
C ALA A 408 1.34 21.74 -30.27
N LEU A 409 0.13 21.36 -29.86
CA LEU A 409 -0.06 20.50 -28.69
C LEU A 409 0.56 19.10 -28.88
N GLU A 410 0.65 18.62 -30.12
CA GLU A 410 1.27 17.35 -30.49
C GLU A 410 2.78 17.33 -30.23
N ASP A 411 3.44 18.50 -30.27
CA ASP A 411 4.86 18.67 -30.02
C ASP A 411 5.17 19.07 -28.57
N LEU A 412 4.15 19.35 -27.75
CA LEU A 412 4.32 19.72 -26.34
C LEU A 412 5.14 18.67 -25.55
N PRO A 413 4.95 17.34 -25.72
CA PRO A 413 5.75 16.36 -24.99
C PRO A 413 7.26 16.52 -25.16
N LYS A 414 7.73 16.94 -26.35
CA LYS A 414 9.17 17.17 -26.60
C LYS A 414 9.71 18.36 -25.83
N GLU A 415 8.93 19.43 -25.70
CA GLU A 415 9.34 20.59 -24.91
C GLU A 415 9.21 20.32 -23.40
N LEU A 416 8.21 19.55 -22.95
CA LEU A 416 8.13 19.14 -21.54
C LEU A 416 9.30 18.23 -21.15
N ALA A 417 9.70 17.28 -22.01
CA ALA A 417 10.83 16.39 -21.76
C ALA A 417 12.18 17.14 -21.64
N ARG A 418 12.25 18.40 -22.11
CA ARG A 418 13.42 19.27 -21.91
C ARG A 418 13.57 19.72 -20.46
N PHE A 419 12.47 19.79 -19.71
CA PHE A 419 12.49 20.29 -18.34
C PHE A 419 13.10 19.26 -17.41
N ASP A 420 13.75 19.72 -16.35
CA ASP A 420 14.13 18.88 -15.21
C ASP A 420 13.09 18.99 -14.09
N ILE A 421 12.44 20.14 -13.99
CA ILE A 421 11.38 20.41 -13.02
C ILE A 421 10.29 21.23 -13.72
N ASN A 422 9.05 20.75 -13.65
CA ASN A 422 7.89 21.45 -14.19
C ASN A 422 7.27 22.37 -13.13
N LEU A 423 6.91 23.58 -13.55
CA LEU A 423 6.28 24.59 -12.71
C LEU A 423 4.80 24.68 -13.02
N ALA A 424 3.96 24.64 -11.99
CA ALA A 424 2.52 24.82 -12.11
C ALA A 424 1.96 25.86 -11.13
N PRO A 425 2.44 27.12 -11.18
CA PRO A 425 1.94 28.18 -10.32
C PRO A 425 0.53 28.60 -10.73
N LEU A 426 -0.29 28.84 -9.73
CA LEU A 426 -1.64 29.40 -9.80
C LEU A 426 -1.89 30.28 -8.58
N GLU A 427 -2.72 31.31 -8.72
CA GLU A 427 -3.23 32.05 -7.57
C GLU A 427 -4.08 31.17 -6.65
N ILE A 428 -3.69 31.10 -5.37
CA ILE A 428 -4.46 30.41 -4.33
C ILE A 428 -5.64 31.30 -3.93
N ASP A 429 -6.76 30.67 -3.57
CA ASP A 429 -8.04 31.33 -3.22
C ASP A 429 -8.71 32.13 -4.35
N ASN A 430 -8.09 32.24 -5.52
CA ASN A 430 -8.73 32.77 -6.71
C ASN A 430 -9.77 31.74 -7.23
N PRO A 431 -11.07 32.08 -7.30
CA PRO A 431 -12.13 31.13 -7.66
C PRO A 431 -11.99 30.58 -9.09
N PHE A 432 -11.39 31.36 -10.01
CA PHE A 432 -11.09 30.91 -11.37
C PHE A 432 -9.96 29.88 -11.38
N CYS A 433 -8.88 30.14 -10.63
CA CYS A 433 -7.74 29.23 -10.54
C CYS A 433 -8.06 27.95 -9.75
N GLU A 434 -8.87 28.03 -8.70
CA GLU A 434 -9.40 26.87 -7.95
C GLU A 434 -10.30 25.95 -8.80
N ALA A 435 -10.76 26.41 -9.96
CA ALA A 435 -11.57 25.64 -10.91
C ALA A 435 -10.76 25.04 -12.07
N LYS A 436 -9.50 25.46 -12.28
CA LYS A 436 -8.61 24.93 -13.34
C LYS A 436 -8.33 23.44 -13.17
N SER A 437 -7.81 22.78 -14.20
CA SER A 437 -7.52 21.35 -14.17
C SER A 437 -6.03 21.02 -13.99
N GLU A 438 -5.75 19.73 -13.76
CA GLU A 438 -4.45 19.21 -13.38
C GLU A 438 -3.50 18.93 -14.57
N LEU A 439 -3.76 19.51 -15.75
CA LEU A 439 -3.04 19.24 -17.02
C LEU A 439 -1.52 19.28 -16.86
N LYS A 440 -1.01 20.39 -16.30
CA LYS A 440 0.43 20.63 -16.16
C LYS A 440 1.12 19.56 -15.31
N PHE A 441 0.41 18.94 -14.38
CA PHE A 441 0.96 17.87 -13.56
C PHE A 441 1.07 16.56 -14.34
N PHE A 442 -0.04 16.07 -14.90
CA PHE A 442 -0.01 14.74 -15.52
C PHE A 442 0.74 14.72 -16.85
N GLU A 443 0.80 15.81 -17.60
CA GLU A 443 1.57 15.87 -18.86
C GLU A 443 3.07 15.86 -18.60
N ALA A 444 3.54 16.54 -17.54
CA ALA A 444 4.93 16.48 -17.11
C ALA A 444 5.30 15.09 -16.56
N ALA A 445 4.39 14.46 -15.81
CA ALA A 445 4.60 13.11 -15.31
C ALA A 445 4.80 12.07 -16.43
N LEU A 446 4.14 12.22 -17.59
CA LEU A 446 4.32 11.32 -18.74
C LEU A 446 5.74 11.34 -19.32
N VAL A 447 6.48 12.43 -19.14
CA VAL A 447 7.85 12.62 -19.64
C VAL A 447 8.90 12.55 -18.54
N ASP A 448 8.60 11.91 -17.42
CA ASP A 448 9.48 11.74 -16.27
C ASP A 448 9.98 13.08 -15.67
N VAL A 449 9.11 14.09 -15.63
CA VAL A 449 9.40 15.40 -15.03
C VAL A 449 8.52 15.63 -13.80
N PRO A 450 9.09 15.84 -12.60
CA PRO A 450 8.33 16.15 -11.40
C PRO A 450 7.78 17.57 -11.44
N THR A 451 6.68 17.81 -10.73
CA THR A 451 6.01 19.12 -10.70
C THR A 451 6.04 19.74 -9.31
N VAL A 452 6.36 21.04 -9.25
CA VAL A 452 6.04 21.90 -8.10
C VAL A 452 4.84 22.76 -8.50
N ALA A 453 3.77 22.71 -7.72
CA ALA A 453 2.49 23.35 -8.04
C ALA A 453 1.99 24.20 -6.87
N SER A 454 1.21 25.24 -7.16
CA SER A 454 0.46 25.92 -6.11
C SER A 454 -0.54 24.96 -5.46
N SER A 455 -0.74 25.06 -4.15
CA SER A 455 -1.73 24.28 -3.39
C SER A 455 -3.17 24.74 -3.70
N THR A 456 -3.64 24.54 -4.92
CA THR A 456 -5.06 24.73 -5.30
C THR A 456 -5.82 23.40 -5.17
N GLY A 457 -7.14 23.45 -5.06
CA GLY A 457 -7.99 22.25 -4.91
C GLY A 457 -7.70 21.11 -5.90
N PRO A 458 -7.60 21.38 -7.21
CA PRO A 458 -7.25 20.38 -8.23
C PRO A 458 -5.89 19.73 -7.98
N TYR A 459 -4.85 20.52 -7.68
CA TYR A 459 -3.51 19.97 -7.41
C TYR A 459 -3.44 19.22 -6.08
N ARG A 460 -4.10 19.69 -5.01
CA ARG A 460 -4.23 18.93 -3.75
C ARG A 460 -4.91 17.58 -3.95
N ALA A 461 -5.82 17.48 -4.90
CA ALA A 461 -6.50 16.21 -5.21
C ALA A 461 -5.64 15.28 -6.07
N ALA A 462 -4.59 15.77 -6.74
CA ALA A 462 -3.79 15.02 -7.70
C ALA A 462 -2.36 14.71 -7.23
N ILE A 463 -1.79 15.57 -6.38
CA ILE A 463 -0.41 15.50 -5.92
C ILE A 463 -0.41 15.12 -4.43
N GLU A 464 0.36 14.07 -4.13
CA GLU A 464 0.78 13.74 -2.78
C GLU A 464 2.13 14.43 -2.52
N HIS A 465 2.11 15.45 -1.66
CA HIS A 465 3.26 16.32 -1.38
C HIS A 465 4.48 15.51 -0.92
N GLY A 466 5.63 15.71 -1.57
CA GLY A 466 6.88 15.00 -1.28
C GLY A 466 6.94 13.55 -1.77
N CYS A 467 5.90 13.06 -2.45
CA CYS A 467 5.81 11.68 -2.96
C CYS A 467 5.64 11.63 -4.48
N THR A 468 4.64 12.33 -5.03
CA THR A 468 4.34 12.39 -6.47
C THR A 468 4.55 13.79 -7.06
N GLY A 469 4.86 14.77 -6.22
CA GLY A 469 5.14 16.16 -6.59
C GLY A 469 5.18 17.03 -5.33
N PHE A 470 5.28 18.35 -5.50
CA PHE A 470 5.26 19.28 -4.37
C PHE A 470 4.12 20.28 -4.51
N LEU A 471 3.49 20.56 -3.38
CA LEU A 471 2.46 21.59 -3.21
C LEU A 471 3.06 22.74 -2.40
N ALA A 472 2.92 23.96 -2.92
CA ALA A 472 3.45 25.18 -2.30
C ALA A 472 2.34 26.21 -2.08
N GLU A 473 2.31 26.81 -0.89
CA GLU A 473 1.38 27.87 -0.51
C GLU A 473 2.08 29.22 -0.40
N SER A 474 3.32 29.21 0.08
CA SER A 474 4.15 30.39 0.26
C SER A 474 5.34 30.42 -0.70
N SER A 475 5.97 31.60 -0.83
CA SER A 475 7.23 31.72 -1.58
C SER A 475 8.37 30.90 -0.95
N GLU A 476 8.31 30.57 0.35
CA GLU A 476 9.34 29.72 0.96
C GLU A 476 9.11 28.25 0.61
N ASP A 477 7.87 27.78 0.60
CA ASP A 477 7.53 26.42 0.20
C ASP A 477 7.98 26.15 -1.25
N TRP A 478 7.78 27.13 -2.14
CA TRP A 478 8.29 27.08 -3.51
C TRP A 478 9.82 26.98 -3.53
N PHE A 479 10.50 27.77 -2.71
CA PHE A 479 11.97 27.76 -2.66
C PHE A 479 12.51 26.42 -2.15
N ASP A 480 11.96 25.90 -1.06
CA ASP A 480 12.39 24.64 -0.45
C ASP A 480 12.16 23.44 -1.39
N ALA A 481 10.97 23.35 -1.99
CA ALA A 481 10.65 22.29 -2.95
C ALA A 481 11.57 22.33 -4.19
N LEU A 482 11.78 23.52 -4.76
CA LEU A 482 12.67 23.69 -5.90
C LEU A 482 14.12 23.38 -5.53
N LYS A 483 14.58 23.84 -4.36
CA LYS A 483 15.93 23.58 -3.87
C LYS A 483 16.17 22.08 -3.76
N GLN A 484 15.27 21.34 -3.12
CA GLN A 484 15.39 19.89 -2.95
C GLN A 484 15.53 19.19 -4.31
N LEU A 485 14.65 19.51 -5.26
CA LEU A 485 14.68 18.91 -6.60
C LEU A 485 15.90 19.35 -7.42
N VAL A 486 16.44 20.55 -7.22
CA VAL A 486 17.67 21.02 -7.89
C VAL A 486 18.90 20.32 -7.33
N THR A 487 18.96 20.09 -6.01
CA THR A 487 20.17 19.55 -5.35
C THR A 487 20.25 18.03 -5.34
N ASP A 488 19.13 17.32 -5.48
CA ASP A 488 19.06 15.86 -5.37
C ASP A 488 18.45 15.23 -6.63
N SER A 489 19.30 14.64 -7.47
CA SER A 489 18.89 14.02 -8.73
C SER A 489 18.17 12.68 -8.56
N GLU A 490 18.55 11.90 -7.54
CA GLU A 490 17.89 10.61 -7.23
C GLU A 490 16.48 10.86 -6.72
N HIS A 491 16.32 11.80 -5.79
CA HIS A 491 15.01 12.20 -5.31
C HIS A 491 14.15 12.79 -6.43
N ARG A 492 14.72 13.65 -7.30
CA ARG A 492 14.01 14.17 -8.48
C ARG A 492 13.48 13.06 -9.38
N THR A 493 14.29 12.02 -9.62
CA THR A 493 13.91 10.85 -10.43
C THR A 493 12.83 10.01 -9.74
N LEU A 494 12.93 9.82 -8.42
CA LEU A 494 11.94 9.11 -7.61
C LEU A 494 10.56 9.78 -7.68
N ILE A 495 10.50 11.10 -7.45
CA ILE A 495 9.24 11.87 -7.50
C ILE A 495 8.62 11.79 -8.90
N ALA A 496 9.43 11.91 -9.96
CA ALA A 496 8.95 11.80 -11.34
C ALA A 496 8.36 10.42 -11.65
N ARG A 497 9.03 9.34 -11.25
CA ARG A 497 8.55 7.96 -11.40
C ARG A 497 7.22 7.74 -10.68
N ASN A 498 7.13 8.20 -9.44
CA ASN A 498 5.91 8.10 -8.64
C ASN A 498 4.77 8.91 -9.29
N ALA A 499 5.07 10.12 -9.79
CA ALA A 499 4.11 10.92 -10.53
C ALA A 499 3.57 10.15 -11.74
N LEU A 500 4.44 9.57 -12.58
CA LEU A 500 4.05 8.77 -13.75
C LEU A 500 3.05 7.67 -13.35
N HIS A 501 3.41 6.84 -12.38
CA HIS A 501 2.55 5.73 -11.95
C HIS A 501 1.22 6.20 -11.36
N SER A 502 1.19 7.34 -10.67
CA SER A 502 -0.06 7.92 -10.14
C SER A 502 -1.02 8.38 -11.25
N VAL A 503 -0.50 8.75 -12.44
CA VAL A 503 -1.30 9.35 -13.51
C VAL A 503 -1.76 8.35 -14.58
N LEU A 504 -1.04 7.24 -14.77
CA LEU A 504 -1.26 6.29 -15.88
C LEU A 504 -2.71 5.85 -16.04
N TRP A 505 -3.35 5.49 -14.93
CA TRP A 505 -4.76 5.11 -14.94
C TRP A 505 -5.68 6.32 -14.84
N ARG A 506 -5.49 7.14 -13.81
CA ARG A 506 -6.40 8.23 -13.43
C ARG A 506 -6.68 9.21 -14.57
N TYR A 507 -5.67 9.49 -15.38
CA TYR A 507 -5.75 10.40 -16.54
C TYR A 507 -5.62 9.66 -17.88
N GLY A 508 -5.59 8.32 -17.87
CA GLY A 508 -5.45 7.49 -19.05
C GLY A 508 -6.75 7.26 -19.84
N PRO A 509 -6.64 6.70 -21.06
CA PRO A 509 -7.80 6.44 -21.92
C PRO A 509 -8.79 5.42 -21.33
N GLU A 510 -8.33 4.46 -20.52
CA GLU A 510 -9.18 3.44 -19.91
C GLU A 510 -10.13 4.03 -18.86
N ALA A 511 -9.61 4.82 -17.92
CA ALA A 511 -10.45 5.48 -16.92
C ALA A 511 -11.44 6.46 -17.57
N ARG A 512 -11.02 7.14 -18.64
CA ARG A 512 -11.92 8.00 -19.44
C ARG A 512 -13.05 7.18 -20.08
N THR A 513 -12.75 6.02 -20.64
CA THR A 513 -13.75 5.10 -21.20
C THR A 513 -14.71 4.58 -20.13
N GLN A 514 -14.21 4.23 -18.95
CA GLN A 514 -15.07 3.85 -17.81
C GLN A 514 -15.97 5.02 -17.35
N ALA A 515 -15.46 6.25 -17.36
CA ALA A 515 -16.26 7.43 -17.06
C ALA A 515 -17.35 7.66 -18.11
N MET A 516 -17.04 7.44 -19.39
CA MET A 516 -18.00 7.51 -20.48
C MET A 516 -19.07 6.42 -20.38
N LEU A 517 -18.70 5.18 -20.05
CA LEU A 517 -19.66 4.10 -19.82
C LEU A 517 -20.65 4.44 -18.71
N ALA A 518 -20.16 5.01 -17.60
CA ALA A 518 -21.03 5.47 -16.52
C ALA A 518 -21.93 6.63 -16.94
N LEU A 519 -21.41 7.57 -17.76
CA LEU A 519 -22.21 8.66 -18.32
C LEU A 519 -23.32 8.12 -19.24
N LEU A 520 -23.02 7.13 -20.08
CA LEU A 520 -23.99 6.51 -20.98
C LEU A 520 -25.07 5.72 -20.22
N ASP A 521 -24.66 4.92 -19.23
CA ASP A 521 -25.61 4.19 -18.39
C ASP A 521 -26.56 5.13 -17.64
N TRP A 522 -26.06 6.28 -17.17
CA TRP A 522 -26.85 7.27 -16.45
C TRP A 522 -27.69 8.16 -17.38
N GLY A 523 -27.07 8.69 -18.44
CA GLY A 523 -27.67 9.61 -19.40
C GLY A 523 -28.85 9.00 -20.16
N LEU A 524 -28.90 7.67 -20.23
CA LEU A 524 -29.96 6.93 -20.92
C LEU A 524 -31.03 6.33 -19.99
N ARG A 525 -30.81 6.19 -18.66
CA ARG A 525 -31.67 5.27 -17.86
C ARG A 525 -32.58 5.83 -16.77
N THR A 526 -32.36 6.93 -16.04
CA THR A 526 -33.38 7.46 -15.08
C THR A 526 -32.94 8.74 -14.36
N GLY A 527 -33.92 9.56 -13.93
CA GLY A 527 -33.76 10.80 -13.14
C GLY A 527 -33.33 10.62 -11.68
N VAL A 528 -32.31 9.79 -11.42
CA VAL A 528 -31.68 9.65 -10.10
C VAL A 528 -30.33 10.36 -10.10
N THR A 529 -30.10 11.20 -9.09
CA THR A 529 -28.84 11.91 -8.88
C THR A 529 -27.71 10.91 -8.61
N PRO A 530 -26.54 11.01 -9.27
CA PRO A 530 -25.40 10.16 -8.99
C PRO A 530 -24.74 10.62 -7.68
N THR A 531 -25.35 10.29 -6.55
CA THR A 531 -24.72 10.37 -5.22
C THR A 531 -24.34 8.99 -4.69
N ALA A 532 -24.66 7.92 -5.42
CA ALA A 532 -24.25 6.57 -5.07
C ALA A 532 -22.82 6.29 -5.59
N PRO A 533 -21.87 5.86 -4.74
CA PRO A 533 -20.54 5.47 -5.18
C PRO A 533 -20.62 4.34 -6.21
N ARG A 534 -19.79 4.40 -7.26
CA ARG A 534 -19.68 3.31 -8.26
C ARG A 534 -19.37 2.00 -7.54
N ARG A 535 -19.95 0.90 -7.99
CA ARG A 535 -19.76 -0.42 -7.38
C ARG A 535 -19.10 -1.41 -8.35
N ASN A 536 -18.24 -2.28 -7.84
CA ASN A 536 -17.65 -3.39 -8.61
C ASN A 536 -18.65 -4.53 -8.84
N ALA A 537 -18.21 -5.60 -9.52
CA ALA A 537 -19.02 -6.79 -9.81
C ALA A 537 -19.61 -7.48 -8.57
N LEU A 538 -19.06 -7.18 -7.37
CA LEU A 538 -19.49 -7.70 -6.08
C LEU A 538 -20.40 -6.73 -5.33
N GLY A 539 -20.79 -5.62 -5.95
CA GLY A 539 -21.64 -4.60 -5.36
C GLY A 539 -20.95 -3.76 -4.29
N ARG A 540 -19.61 -3.71 -4.21
CA ARG A 540 -18.86 -2.86 -3.25
C ARG A 540 -18.38 -1.56 -3.91
N PRO A 541 -18.26 -0.43 -3.17
CA PRO A 541 -17.68 0.80 -3.71
C PRO A 541 -16.32 0.57 -4.37
N LEU A 542 -16.08 1.19 -5.53
CA LEU A 542 -14.75 1.18 -6.16
C LEU A 542 -13.75 1.89 -5.27
N LEU A 543 -12.54 1.32 -5.15
CA LEU A 543 -11.42 1.97 -4.46
C LEU A 543 -10.95 3.17 -5.31
N GLU A 544 -10.98 4.38 -4.72
CA GLU A 544 -10.56 5.62 -5.39
C GLU A 544 -9.07 5.93 -5.18
N GLN A 545 -8.46 5.42 -4.10
CA GLN A 545 -7.03 5.60 -3.83
C GLN A 545 -6.20 4.54 -4.54
N VAL A 546 -5.14 4.99 -5.21
CA VAL A 546 -4.13 4.16 -5.84
C VAL A 546 -2.93 4.13 -4.90
N ALA A 547 -2.60 2.98 -4.33
CA ALA A 547 -1.30 2.78 -3.71
C ALA A 547 -0.25 2.76 -4.81
N LEU A 548 0.92 3.37 -4.58
CA LEU A 548 2.04 3.26 -5.51
C LEU A 548 2.64 1.84 -5.43
N PRO A 549 3.10 1.28 -6.56
CA PRO A 549 3.78 -0.01 -6.54
C PRO A 549 5.11 0.09 -5.81
N ASP A 550 5.44 -0.94 -5.04
CA ASP A 550 6.76 -1.08 -4.43
C ASP A 550 7.79 -1.46 -5.51
N ILE A 551 8.77 -0.60 -5.72
CA ILE A 551 9.80 -0.74 -6.75
C ILE A 551 11.18 -0.80 -6.07
N PRO A 552 11.87 -1.96 -6.08
CA PRO A 552 13.18 -2.09 -5.48
C PRO A 552 14.23 -1.25 -6.23
N GLU A 553 15.25 -0.80 -5.50
CA GLU A 553 16.42 -0.17 -6.10
C GLU A 553 17.19 -1.18 -6.96
N HIS A 554 17.62 -0.73 -8.13
CA HIS A 554 18.30 -1.56 -9.10
C HIS A 554 19.31 -0.75 -9.90
N ASP A 555 20.32 -1.43 -10.40
CA ASP A 555 21.31 -0.88 -11.31
C ASP A 555 21.02 -1.36 -12.74
N ILE A 556 21.25 -0.48 -13.72
CA ILE A 556 21.10 -0.80 -15.14
C ILE A 556 22.43 -1.38 -15.64
N LEU A 557 22.45 -2.66 -15.97
CA LEU A 557 23.65 -3.37 -16.42
C LEU A 557 23.77 -3.43 -17.95
N PHE A 558 22.65 -3.40 -18.64
CA PHE A 558 22.57 -3.37 -20.10
C PHE A 558 21.34 -2.56 -20.51
N LEU A 559 21.49 -1.67 -21.49
CA LEU A 559 20.38 -0.93 -22.08
C LEU A 559 20.69 -0.66 -23.56
N GLU A 560 19.83 -1.15 -24.44
CA GLU A 560 19.76 -0.70 -25.83
C GLU A 560 18.33 -0.30 -26.16
N GLU A 561 18.17 0.85 -26.81
CA GLU A 561 16.85 1.38 -27.16
C GLU A 561 16.85 2.06 -28.52
N ARG A 562 15.78 1.82 -29.28
CA ARG A 562 15.57 2.26 -30.67
C ARG A 562 14.12 2.73 -30.84
N LEU A 563 13.94 3.72 -31.71
CA LEU A 563 12.62 4.19 -32.11
C LEU A 563 12.14 3.49 -33.39
N PRO A 564 10.81 3.35 -33.61
CA PRO A 564 9.71 3.75 -32.73
C PRO A 564 9.51 2.80 -31.54
N LEU A 565 8.77 3.26 -30.53
CA LEU A 565 8.46 2.49 -29.31
C LEU A 565 7.83 1.11 -29.59
N ALA A 566 8.09 0.19 -28.66
CA ALA A 566 7.40 -1.10 -28.57
C ALA A 566 5.98 -0.93 -28.02
N GLU A 567 5.05 -1.74 -28.52
CA GLU A 567 3.69 -1.79 -27.96
C GLU A 567 3.59 -2.73 -26.77
N VAL A 568 4.41 -3.79 -26.77
CA VAL A 568 4.42 -4.85 -25.75
C VAL A 568 5.82 -5.00 -25.20
N ALA A 569 5.93 -5.03 -23.87
CA ALA A 569 7.13 -5.46 -23.16
C ALA A 569 6.93 -6.88 -22.62
N VAL A 570 7.93 -7.74 -22.78
CA VAL A 570 8.06 -8.96 -22.00
C VAL A 570 8.94 -8.64 -20.81
N VAL A 571 8.45 -8.95 -19.61
CA VAL A 571 9.18 -8.73 -18.36
C VAL A 571 9.49 -10.06 -17.70
N MET A 572 10.75 -10.26 -17.34
CA MET A 572 11.23 -11.54 -16.85
C MET A 572 12.08 -11.35 -15.58
N PRO A 573 11.55 -11.71 -14.40
CA PRO A 573 12.35 -11.81 -13.19
C PRO A 573 13.24 -13.06 -13.25
N VAL A 574 14.50 -12.94 -12.87
CA VAL A 574 15.50 -14.01 -12.95
C VAL A 574 16.17 -14.18 -11.59
N TYR A 575 16.09 -15.39 -11.04
CA TYR A 575 16.79 -15.77 -9.82
C TYR A 575 17.16 -17.25 -9.84
N ASN A 576 18.43 -17.57 -10.13
CA ASN A 576 18.93 -18.95 -10.17
C ASN A 576 18.28 -19.88 -11.23
N TYR A 577 18.15 -19.40 -12.48
CA TYR A 577 17.54 -20.12 -13.61
C TYR A 577 18.46 -20.24 -14.83
N ALA A 578 19.79 -20.27 -14.66
CA ALA A 578 20.74 -20.23 -15.78
C ALA A 578 20.48 -21.29 -16.86
N HIS A 579 20.01 -22.48 -16.46
CA HIS A 579 19.75 -23.60 -17.37
C HIS A 579 18.49 -23.46 -18.23
N TYR A 580 17.46 -22.76 -17.75
CA TYR A 580 16.19 -22.64 -18.46
C TYR A 580 16.07 -21.33 -19.25
N LEU A 581 16.75 -20.29 -18.76
CA LEU A 581 16.69 -18.94 -19.30
C LEU A 581 16.90 -18.85 -20.83
N PRO A 582 17.87 -19.56 -21.45
CA PRO A 582 18.06 -19.48 -22.91
C PRO A 582 16.84 -19.89 -23.73
N GLU A 583 16.11 -20.93 -23.31
CA GLU A 583 14.94 -21.43 -24.03
C GLU A 583 13.78 -20.43 -23.95
N ALA A 584 13.55 -19.85 -22.76
CA ALA A 584 12.57 -18.80 -22.55
C ALA A 584 12.88 -17.58 -23.44
N LEU A 585 14.13 -17.13 -23.47
CA LEU A 585 14.58 -16.00 -24.29
C LEU A 585 14.44 -16.25 -25.80
N GLU A 586 14.77 -17.45 -26.29
CA GLU A 586 14.53 -17.80 -27.71
C GLU A 586 13.04 -17.79 -28.06
N SER A 587 12.16 -18.19 -27.14
CA SER A 587 10.70 -18.13 -27.35
C SER A 587 10.18 -16.70 -27.49
N VAL A 588 10.78 -15.74 -26.76
CA VAL A 588 10.47 -14.31 -26.86
C VAL A 588 11.00 -13.72 -28.16
N LYS A 589 12.21 -14.10 -28.58
CA LYS A 589 12.80 -13.70 -29.87
C LYS A 589 11.99 -14.21 -31.07
N ALA A 590 11.41 -15.41 -30.95
CA ALA A 590 10.61 -16.07 -31.97
C ALA A 590 9.20 -15.47 -32.16
N GLN A 591 8.78 -14.51 -31.32
CA GLN A 591 7.48 -13.87 -31.45
C GLN A 591 7.30 -13.19 -32.82
N THR A 592 6.10 -13.27 -33.39
CA THR A 592 5.77 -12.68 -34.71
C THR A 592 5.54 -11.18 -34.64
N LEU A 593 5.19 -10.66 -33.45
CA LEU A 593 5.09 -9.23 -33.18
C LEU A 593 6.46 -8.56 -33.39
N GLN A 594 6.50 -7.53 -34.25
CA GLN A 594 7.78 -6.92 -34.65
C GLN A 594 8.39 -6.06 -33.54
N ARG A 595 7.58 -5.19 -32.92
CA ARG A 595 8.02 -4.16 -31.98
C ARG A 595 7.83 -4.62 -30.55
N ILE A 596 8.85 -5.29 -30.02
CA ILE A 596 8.88 -5.86 -28.68
C ILE A 596 9.97 -5.17 -27.86
N GLU A 597 9.65 -4.95 -26.59
CA GLU A 597 10.59 -4.60 -25.53
C GLU A 597 10.83 -5.83 -24.64
N LEU A 598 12.07 -6.03 -24.18
CA LEU A 598 12.41 -7.09 -23.23
C LEU A 598 13.12 -6.50 -22.02
N VAL A 599 12.58 -6.71 -20.83
CA VAL A 599 13.19 -6.26 -19.57
C VAL A 599 13.46 -7.48 -18.68
N LEU A 600 14.74 -7.74 -18.45
CA LEU A 600 15.23 -8.77 -17.54
C LEU A 600 15.63 -8.13 -16.22
N VAL A 601 15.25 -8.75 -15.10
CA VAL A 601 15.64 -8.30 -13.76
C VAL A 601 16.30 -9.46 -13.04
N ASP A 602 17.61 -9.39 -12.87
CA ASP A 602 18.34 -10.29 -11.99
C ASP A 602 18.09 -9.90 -10.52
N ASP A 603 17.47 -10.79 -9.76
CA ASP A 603 17.12 -10.56 -8.36
C ASP A 603 18.20 -11.10 -7.40
N CYS A 604 19.45 -10.73 -7.69
CA CYS A 604 20.66 -11.21 -7.01
C CYS A 604 20.91 -12.71 -7.17
N SER A 605 20.90 -13.23 -8.41
CA SER A 605 21.24 -14.64 -8.65
C SER A 605 22.65 -14.98 -8.14
N THR A 606 22.78 -16.20 -7.62
CA THR A 606 24.04 -16.79 -7.14
C THR A 606 24.64 -17.79 -8.12
N ASP A 607 23.89 -18.17 -9.17
CA ASP A 607 24.36 -18.98 -10.29
C ASP A 607 24.79 -18.12 -11.50
N ASP A 608 25.01 -18.76 -12.65
CA ASP A 608 25.42 -18.09 -13.90
C ASP A 608 24.29 -17.32 -14.62
N SER A 609 23.09 -17.18 -14.03
CA SER A 609 21.92 -16.57 -14.70
C SER A 609 22.23 -15.19 -15.26
N LEU A 610 22.90 -14.35 -14.47
CA LEU A 610 23.25 -12.99 -14.86
C LEU A 610 24.21 -12.98 -16.07
N ALA A 611 25.18 -13.88 -16.09
CA ALA A 611 26.13 -14.01 -17.19
C ALA A 611 25.44 -14.51 -18.46
N VAL A 612 24.59 -15.53 -18.34
CA VAL A 612 23.78 -16.08 -19.45
C VAL A 612 22.86 -15.01 -20.04
N ALA A 613 22.14 -14.26 -19.18
CA ALA A 613 21.26 -13.17 -19.60
C ALA A 613 22.04 -12.12 -20.41
N ARG A 614 23.16 -11.66 -19.86
CA ARG A 614 24.00 -10.64 -20.50
C ARG A 614 24.54 -11.11 -21.84
N GLN A 615 25.12 -12.31 -21.89
CA GLN A 615 25.66 -12.87 -23.13
C GLN A 615 24.56 -13.00 -24.18
N TRP A 616 23.38 -13.49 -23.81
CA TRP A 616 22.28 -13.63 -24.77
C TRP A 616 21.82 -12.27 -25.32
N LEU A 617 21.70 -11.26 -24.47
CA LEU A 617 21.32 -9.90 -24.88
C LEU A 617 22.33 -9.28 -25.85
N GLU A 618 23.63 -9.40 -25.57
CA GLU A 618 24.70 -8.87 -26.43
C GLU A 618 24.64 -9.43 -27.87
N HIS A 619 24.15 -10.67 -28.04
CA HIS A 619 24.02 -11.30 -29.36
C HIS A 619 22.66 -11.05 -30.05
N ASN A 620 21.61 -10.70 -29.30
CA ASN A 620 20.23 -10.69 -29.79
C ASN A 620 19.50 -9.34 -29.64
N ALA A 621 20.11 -8.30 -29.05
CA ALA A 621 19.50 -6.99 -28.84
C ALA A 621 18.95 -6.35 -30.14
N SER A 622 19.54 -6.66 -31.29
CA SER A 622 19.08 -6.22 -32.63
C SER A 622 17.63 -6.63 -32.96
N ARG A 623 17.10 -7.71 -32.35
CA ARG A 623 15.72 -8.17 -32.54
C ARG A 623 14.68 -7.23 -31.94
N PHE A 624 15.03 -6.50 -30.90
CA PHE A 624 14.09 -5.77 -30.05
C PHE A 624 14.19 -4.27 -30.28
N GLN A 625 13.09 -3.56 -30.04
CA GLN A 625 13.12 -2.09 -30.04
C GLN A 625 13.77 -1.56 -28.78
N ARG A 626 13.63 -2.31 -27.68
CA ARG A 626 14.28 -1.98 -26.41
C ARG A 626 14.62 -3.25 -25.67
N VAL A 627 15.83 -3.33 -25.13
CA VAL A 627 16.21 -4.38 -24.19
C VAL A 627 16.91 -3.78 -22.99
N ALA A 628 16.64 -4.38 -21.83
CA ALA A 628 17.30 -3.98 -20.60
C ALA A 628 17.60 -5.18 -19.71
N LEU A 629 18.75 -5.12 -19.05
CA LEU A 629 19.11 -5.99 -17.94
C LEU A 629 19.31 -5.12 -16.71
N LEU A 630 18.44 -5.32 -15.73
CA LEU A 630 18.51 -4.69 -14.43
C LEU A 630 19.05 -5.70 -13.43
N LYS A 631 19.72 -5.21 -12.39
CA LYS A 631 20.07 -6.02 -11.22
C LYS A 631 19.55 -5.32 -9.97
N ASN A 632 18.70 -6.00 -9.21
CA ASN A 632 18.27 -5.46 -7.92
C ASN A 632 19.47 -5.39 -6.97
N ARG A 633 19.54 -4.34 -6.16
CA ARG A 633 20.64 -4.16 -5.18
C ARG A 633 20.57 -5.17 -4.03
N LYS A 634 19.39 -5.72 -3.78
CA LYS A 634 19.08 -6.76 -2.79
C LYS A 634 18.04 -7.70 -3.39
N ASN A 635 17.99 -8.95 -2.94
CA ASN A 635 16.92 -9.86 -3.34
C ASN A 635 15.57 -9.30 -2.85
N ALA A 636 14.66 -9.06 -3.79
CA ALA A 636 13.39 -8.39 -3.56
C ALA A 636 12.18 -9.33 -3.71
N PHE A 637 12.43 -10.60 -4.03
CA PHE A 637 11.42 -11.62 -4.33
C PHE A 637 10.60 -11.34 -5.60
N LEU A 638 9.82 -12.34 -6.01
CA LEU A 638 9.18 -12.40 -7.33
C LEU A 638 8.27 -11.21 -7.63
N GLY A 639 7.41 -10.81 -6.68
CA GLY A 639 6.45 -9.72 -6.87
C GLY A 639 7.16 -8.38 -7.09
N SER A 640 8.09 -8.02 -6.22
CA SER A 640 8.84 -6.77 -6.35
C SER A 640 9.80 -6.77 -7.55
N ALA A 641 10.39 -7.92 -7.93
CA ALA A 641 11.17 -8.04 -9.15
C ALA A 641 10.31 -7.83 -10.42
N ARG A 642 9.09 -8.37 -10.48
CA ARG A 642 8.11 -8.08 -11.54
C ARG A 642 7.75 -6.60 -11.57
N ASN A 643 7.53 -5.98 -10.41
CA ASN A 643 7.26 -4.55 -10.31
C ASN A 643 8.40 -3.70 -10.87
N ALA A 644 9.67 -4.02 -10.55
CA ALA A 644 10.83 -3.34 -11.11
C ALA A 644 10.85 -3.39 -12.64
N ALA A 645 10.62 -4.58 -13.21
CA ALA A 645 10.60 -4.78 -14.65
C ALA A 645 9.47 -3.99 -15.33
N ILE A 646 8.25 -4.03 -14.79
CA ILE A 646 7.07 -3.33 -15.32
C ILE A 646 7.24 -1.81 -15.21
N ALA A 647 7.77 -1.32 -14.07
CA ALA A 647 8.05 0.09 -13.86
C ALA A 647 9.03 0.62 -14.93
N PHE A 648 10.09 -0.13 -15.21
CA PHE A 648 11.14 0.24 -16.17
C PHE A 648 10.69 0.13 -17.64
N ALA A 649 9.72 -0.73 -17.94
CA ALA A 649 9.19 -0.93 -19.28
C ALA A 649 8.54 0.37 -19.85
N GLN A 650 8.77 0.66 -21.12
CA GLN A 650 8.20 1.83 -21.81
C GLN A 650 6.88 1.49 -22.53
N ALA A 651 6.66 0.21 -22.84
CA ALA A 651 5.45 -0.27 -23.48
C ALA A 651 4.17 -0.09 -22.63
N ARG A 652 3.04 0.10 -23.32
CA ARG A 652 1.71 0.22 -22.70
C ARG A 652 1.16 -1.12 -22.19
N PHE A 653 1.58 -2.21 -22.82
CA PHE A 653 1.17 -3.56 -22.49
C PHE A 653 2.39 -4.38 -22.04
N VAL A 654 2.20 -5.22 -21.03
CA VAL A 654 3.28 -6.00 -20.44
C VAL A 654 2.85 -7.45 -20.29
N MET A 655 3.76 -8.38 -20.63
CA MET A 655 3.61 -9.82 -20.49
C MET A 655 4.68 -10.31 -19.50
N PRO A 656 4.32 -10.66 -18.25
CA PRO A 656 5.20 -11.39 -17.35
C PRO A 656 5.51 -12.77 -17.93
N LEU A 657 6.79 -13.14 -17.90
CA LEU A 657 7.25 -14.46 -18.30
C LEU A 657 8.27 -14.95 -17.28
N ASP A 658 7.99 -16.10 -16.66
CA ASP A 658 8.95 -16.76 -15.78
C ASP A 658 10.03 -17.47 -16.63
N PRO A 659 11.29 -17.54 -16.14
CA PRO A 659 12.46 -17.91 -16.94
C PRO A 659 12.52 -19.41 -17.32
N ASP A 660 11.58 -20.23 -16.87
CA ASP A 660 11.41 -21.64 -17.19
C ASP A 660 10.26 -21.95 -18.16
N ASN A 661 9.45 -20.94 -18.49
CA ASN A 661 8.30 -21.04 -19.38
C ASN A 661 8.59 -20.49 -20.77
N THR A 662 7.76 -20.85 -21.75
CA THR A 662 7.94 -20.42 -23.15
C THR A 662 6.66 -19.86 -23.75
N LEU A 663 6.80 -18.89 -24.65
CA LEU A 663 5.70 -18.34 -25.44
C LEU A 663 5.71 -18.95 -26.85
N LEU A 664 4.54 -19.28 -27.38
CA LEU A 664 4.41 -19.67 -28.79
C LEU A 664 4.46 -18.44 -29.70
N PRO A 665 4.90 -18.54 -30.97
CA PRO A 665 5.24 -17.39 -31.81
C PRO A 665 4.17 -16.30 -31.94
N ASP A 666 2.89 -16.67 -31.94
CA ASP A 666 1.77 -15.71 -32.14
C ASP A 666 1.16 -15.19 -30.84
N CYS A 667 1.77 -15.48 -29.69
CA CYS A 667 1.22 -15.18 -28.37
C CYS A 667 1.01 -13.67 -28.16
N LEU A 668 2.07 -12.87 -28.32
CA LEU A 668 1.99 -11.44 -28.05
C LEU A 668 1.04 -10.72 -29.01
N ASP A 669 1.05 -11.07 -30.30
CA ASP A 669 0.19 -10.44 -31.31
C ASP A 669 -1.30 -10.77 -31.09
N THR A 670 -1.61 -12.03 -30.76
CA THR A 670 -2.99 -12.48 -30.53
C THR A 670 -3.57 -11.87 -29.25
N CYS A 671 -2.81 -11.87 -28.14
CA CYS A 671 -3.25 -11.23 -26.90
C CYS A 671 -3.37 -9.71 -27.06
N LEU A 672 -2.48 -9.06 -27.81
CA LEU A 672 -2.54 -7.62 -28.08
C LEU A 672 -3.78 -7.26 -28.90
N LYS A 673 -4.11 -8.02 -29.94
CA LYS A 673 -5.34 -7.84 -30.73
C LYS A 673 -6.60 -7.92 -29.87
N ALA A 674 -6.65 -8.85 -28.92
CA ALA A 674 -7.78 -8.98 -28.00
C ALA A 674 -7.94 -7.75 -27.09
N LEU A 675 -6.83 -7.13 -26.66
CA LEU A 675 -6.86 -5.97 -25.76
C LEU A 675 -7.01 -4.63 -26.46
N ARG A 676 -6.42 -4.43 -27.64
CA ARG A 676 -6.22 -3.11 -28.25
C ARG A 676 -7.51 -2.28 -28.33
N ASP A 677 -8.61 -2.90 -28.74
CA ASP A 677 -9.91 -2.25 -28.95
C ASP A 677 -10.92 -2.51 -27.81
N SER A 678 -10.43 -2.93 -26.65
CA SER A 678 -11.26 -3.28 -25.48
C SER A 678 -10.85 -2.51 -24.23
N PRO A 679 -11.80 -2.08 -23.37
CA PRO A 679 -11.47 -1.49 -22.06
C PRO A 679 -11.05 -2.54 -21.01
N ALA A 680 -10.88 -3.82 -21.38
CA ALA A 680 -10.38 -4.85 -20.48
C ALA A 680 -8.97 -4.53 -19.97
N ALA A 681 -8.66 -4.96 -18.74
CA ALA A 681 -7.37 -4.73 -18.10
C ALA A 681 -6.29 -5.72 -18.54
N LEU A 682 -6.68 -6.93 -18.96
CA LEU A 682 -5.77 -8.00 -19.36
C LEU A 682 -6.40 -8.95 -20.39
N ALA A 683 -5.56 -9.72 -21.08
CA ALA A 683 -5.94 -10.86 -21.91
C ALA A 683 -5.02 -12.05 -21.63
N TYR A 684 -5.61 -13.22 -21.38
CA TYR A 684 -4.88 -14.44 -21.02
C TYR A 684 -5.21 -15.58 -21.97
N PRO A 685 -4.20 -16.30 -22.49
CA PRO A 685 -4.39 -17.40 -23.42
C PRO A 685 -4.65 -18.74 -22.70
N LEU A 686 -4.90 -19.79 -23.49
CA LEU A 686 -4.73 -21.15 -23.01
C LEU A 686 -3.23 -21.46 -22.90
N ILE A 687 -2.86 -22.19 -21.86
CA ILE A 687 -1.47 -22.53 -21.57
C ILE A 687 -1.35 -24.05 -21.49
N GLN A 688 -0.40 -24.63 -22.21
CA GLN A 688 -0.15 -26.06 -22.21
C GLN A 688 0.95 -26.42 -21.21
N GLN A 689 0.70 -27.37 -20.31
CA GLN A 689 1.77 -27.89 -19.47
C GLN A 689 2.74 -28.77 -20.27
N MET A 690 4.03 -28.65 -19.95
CA MET A 690 5.12 -29.46 -20.47
C MET A 690 6.01 -29.98 -19.33
N GLY A 691 6.83 -31.00 -19.60
CA GLY A 691 7.61 -31.71 -18.58
C GLY A 691 6.78 -32.81 -17.92
N ASP A 692 6.62 -32.77 -16.59
CA ASP A 692 5.90 -33.79 -15.82
C ASP A 692 4.36 -33.66 -15.89
N GLY A 693 3.82 -32.69 -16.65
CA GLY A 693 2.39 -32.40 -16.79
C GLY A 693 1.90 -32.43 -18.23
N SER A 694 0.58 -32.55 -18.44
CA SER A 694 -0.04 -32.55 -19.78
C SER A 694 -1.40 -31.81 -19.86
N HIS A 695 -1.73 -31.02 -18.85
CA HIS A 695 -3.02 -30.31 -18.76
C HIS A 695 -3.01 -28.96 -19.49
N ILE A 696 -4.20 -28.48 -19.86
CA ILE A 696 -4.42 -27.12 -20.38
C ILE A 696 -4.96 -26.24 -19.25
N MET A 697 -4.35 -25.08 -19.06
CA MET A 697 -4.72 -24.05 -18.09
C MET A 697 -5.37 -22.84 -18.80
N GLY A 698 -6.05 -21.97 -18.05
CA GLY A 698 -6.66 -20.74 -18.61
C GLY A 698 -7.93 -20.98 -19.42
N SER A 699 -8.55 -22.17 -19.34
CA SER A 699 -9.71 -22.57 -20.14
C SER A 699 -11.04 -21.93 -19.72
N GLU A 700 -11.07 -21.20 -18.61
CA GLU A 700 -12.29 -20.58 -18.08
C GLU A 700 -12.30 -19.06 -18.30
N PRO A 701 -13.47 -18.46 -18.62
CA PRO A 701 -13.60 -17.03 -18.81
C PRO A 701 -13.55 -16.26 -17.48
N TRP A 702 -13.18 -14.98 -17.56
CA TRP A 702 -13.01 -14.11 -16.38
C TRP A 702 -14.29 -14.06 -15.55
N SER A 703 -14.17 -14.42 -14.29
CA SER A 703 -15.25 -14.45 -13.32
C SER A 703 -14.70 -14.15 -11.93
N ALA A 704 -15.16 -13.04 -11.35
CA ALA A 704 -14.92 -12.72 -9.95
C ALA A 704 -15.43 -13.83 -9.02
N GLU A 705 -16.53 -14.49 -9.40
CA GLU A 705 -17.07 -15.60 -8.63
C GLU A 705 -16.19 -16.85 -8.71
N ARG A 706 -15.55 -17.12 -9.85
CA ARG A 706 -14.57 -18.22 -9.92
C ARG A 706 -13.30 -17.89 -9.15
N LEU A 707 -12.85 -16.64 -9.20
CA LEU A 707 -11.69 -16.19 -8.41
C LEU A 707 -11.96 -16.32 -6.91
N ARG A 708 -13.22 -16.25 -6.45
CA ARG A 708 -13.58 -16.58 -5.06
C ARG A 708 -13.16 -17.99 -4.64
N HIS A 709 -13.04 -18.91 -5.60
CA HIS A 709 -12.66 -20.31 -5.41
C HIS A 709 -11.20 -20.59 -5.79
N GLY A 710 -10.33 -19.58 -5.72
CA GLY A 710 -8.90 -19.74 -5.99
C GLY A 710 -8.48 -19.30 -7.39
N ASN A 711 -7.16 -19.29 -7.59
CA ASN A 711 -6.58 -18.81 -8.82
C ASN A 711 -6.72 -19.85 -9.95
N TYR A 712 -7.22 -19.41 -11.10
CA TYR A 712 -7.27 -20.21 -12.34
C TYR A 712 -6.67 -19.45 -13.53
N ILE A 713 -6.06 -18.30 -13.28
CA ILE A 713 -5.47 -17.40 -14.27
C ILE A 713 -3.99 -17.24 -13.91
N ASP A 714 -3.13 -17.79 -14.75
CA ASP A 714 -1.67 -17.73 -14.60
C ASP A 714 -1.12 -16.33 -14.91
N ALA A 715 0.12 -16.06 -14.48
CA ALA A 715 0.83 -14.81 -14.73
C ALA A 715 1.23 -14.58 -16.20
N MET A 716 1.34 -15.64 -17.03
CA MET A 716 1.62 -15.55 -18.47
C MET A 716 0.41 -15.02 -19.25
N LEU A 717 0.16 -13.73 -19.08
CA LEU A 717 -0.90 -12.99 -19.73
C LEU A 717 -0.44 -11.58 -20.10
N LEU A 718 -1.11 -10.99 -21.09
CA LEU A 718 -0.86 -9.61 -21.46
C LEU A 718 -1.72 -8.69 -20.60
N LEU A 719 -1.12 -7.80 -19.82
CA LEU A 719 -1.84 -6.81 -19.01
C LEU A 719 -1.51 -5.37 -19.41
N ARG A 720 -2.42 -4.45 -19.14
CA ARG A 720 -2.17 -3.02 -19.28
C ARG A 720 -1.28 -2.52 -18.14
N LYS A 721 -0.20 -1.81 -18.47
CA LYS A 721 0.65 -1.15 -17.47
C LYS A 721 -0.15 -0.18 -16.59
N SER A 722 -1.13 0.52 -17.16
CA SER A 722 -2.01 1.42 -16.41
C SER A 722 -2.86 0.68 -15.38
N ALA A 723 -3.34 -0.52 -15.67
CA ALA A 723 -4.13 -1.32 -14.72
C ALA A 723 -3.26 -1.86 -13.57
N TRP A 724 -2.03 -2.31 -13.87
CA TRP A 724 -1.03 -2.68 -12.85
C TRP A 724 -0.73 -1.51 -11.91
N ALA A 725 -0.45 -0.32 -12.47
CA ALA A 725 -0.17 0.88 -11.68
C ALA A 725 -1.38 1.26 -10.79
N ALA A 726 -2.60 1.19 -11.33
CA ALA A 726 -3.82 1.44 -10.56
C ALA A 726 -4.00 0.46 -9.39
N ALA A 727 -3.57 -0.80 -9.57
CA ALA A 727 -3.66 -1.85 -8.56
C ALA A 727 -2.64 -1.70 -7.43
N GLY A 728 -1.60 -0.87 -7.62
CA GLY A 728 -0.45 -0.79 -6.71
C GLY A 728 0.56 -1.92 -6.92
N GLY A 729 0.53 -2.56 -8.09
CA GLY A 729 1.46 -3.63 -8.44
C GLY A 729 1.29 -4.95 -7.68
N TYR A 730 2.27 -5.82 -7.88
CA TYR A 730 2.40 -7.12 -7.23
C TYR A 730 2.88 -6.96 -5.79
N GLU A 731 2.56 -7.96 -4.98
CA GLU A 731 3.02 -8.12 -3.60
C GLU A 731 3.82 -9.41 -3.52
N ASN A 732 4.66 -9.59 -2.50
CA ASN A 732 5.41 -10.84 -2.34
C ASN A 732 4.59 -11.84 -1.52
N LEU A 733 4.07 -12.88 -2.18
CA LEU A 733 3.15 -13.87 -1.61
C LEU A 733 3.49 -15.32 -2.04
N TYR A 734 4.78 -15.62 -2.20
CA TYR A 734 5.34 -16.98 -2.34
C TYR A 734 4.57 -17.89 -3.33
N GLY A 735 4.23 -17.35 -4.49
CA GLY A 735 3.50 -18.02 -5.57
C GLY A 735 2.02 -17.62 -5.71
N TRP A 736 1.49 -16.72 -4.86
CA TRP A 736 0.12 -16.19 -4.95
C TRP A 736 0.08 -14.70 -5.38
N GLU A 737 1.19 -14.18 -5.91
CA GLU A 737 1.33 -12.78 -6.28
C GLU A 737 0.36 -12.37 -7.41
N ASP A 738 0.15 -13.26 -8.37
CA ASP A 738 -0.79 -13.08 -9.47
C ASP A 738 -2.25 -13.10 -8.96
N TYR A 739 -2.57 -14.01 -8.04
CA TYR A 739 -3.91 -14.11 -7.46
C TYR A 739 -4.31 -12.86 -6.66
N ASP A 740 -3.41 -12.31 -5.84
CA ASP A 740 -3.61 -11.01 -5.15
C ASP A 740 -3.87 -9.89 -6.17
N LEU A 741 -3.09 -9.84 -7.26
CA LEU A 741 -3.29 -8.85 -8.31
C LEU A 741 -4.66 -9.00 -9.00
N TRP A 742 -5.09 -10.22 -9.31
CA TRP A 742 -6.42 -10.48 -9.89
C TRP A 742 -7.55 -10.09 -8.92
N CYS A 743 -7.35 -10.30 -7.62
CA CYS A 743 -8.30 -9.86 -6.61
C CYS A 743 -8.37 -8.32 -6.53
N LYS A 744 -7.23 -7.62 -6.54
CA LYS A 744 -7.15 -6.16 -6.63
C LYS A 744 -7.84 -5.63 -7.89
N PHE A 745 -7.75 -6.35 -9.00
CA PHE A 745 -8.43 -6.01 -10.26
C PHE A 745 -9.96 -6.11 -10.09
N VAL A 746 -10.47 -7.20 -9.51
CA VAL A 746 -11.91 -7.35 -9.22
C VAL A 746 -12.41 -6.21 -8.32
N GLU A 747 -11.65 -5.86 -7.27
CA GLU A 747 -12.02 -4.80 -6.33
C GLU A 747 -12.16 -3.43 -7.02
N ARG A 748 -11.32 -3.17 -8.02
CA ARG A 748 -11.34 -1.97 -8.86
C ARG A 748 -12.33 -2.04 -10.03
N GLY A 749 -13.06 -3.14 -10.17
CA GLY A 749 -14.02 -3.35 -11.26
C GLY A 749 -13.35 -3.63 -12.60
N PHE A 750 -12.08 -4.05 -12.60
CA PHE A 750 -11.36 -4.48 -13.78
C PHE A 750 -11.76 -5.91 -14.14
N TRP A 751 -11.53 -6.27 -15.40
CA TRP A 751 -11.86 -7.59 -15.95
C TRP A 751 -10.90 -7.97 -17.07
N GLY A 752 -10.87 -9.28 -17.39
CA GLY A 752 -9.97 -9.87 -18.37
C GLY A 752 -10.69 -10.55 -19.54
N ILE A 753 -9.99 -10.64 -20.68
CA ILE A 753 -10.43 -11.40 -21.86
C ILE A 753 -9.71 -12.75 -21.90
N GLN A 754 -10.47 -13.82 -22.04
CA GLN A 754 -9.90 -15.13 -22.34
C GLN A 754 -9.65 -15.25 -23.85
N VAL A 755 -8.44 -15.64 -24.24
CA VAL A 755 -8.10 -15.99 -25.62
C VAL A 755 -8.13 -17.52 -25.75
N PRO A 756 -9.05 -18.11 -26.54
CA PRO A 756 -9.28 -19.55 -26.58
C PRO A 756 -8.27 -20.29 -27.48
N GLU A 757 -6.99 -19.90 -27.42
CA GLU A 757 -5.90 -20.47 -28.21
C GLU A 757 -4.74 -20.84 -27.27
N VAL A 758 -4.10 -21.98 -27.53
CA VAL A 758 -2.88 -22.38 -26.81
C VAL A 758 -1.74 -21.52 -27.34
N LEU A 759 -1.21 -20.63 -26.51
CA LEU A 759 -0.21 -19.63 -26.91
C LEU A 759 1.02 -19.57 -25.98
N ALA A 760 1.04 -20.36 -24.90
CA ALA A 760 2.21 -20.47 -24.03
C ALA A 760 2.32 -21.89 -23.47
N GLN A 761 3.52 -22.21 -22.98
CA GLN A 761 3.81 -23.50 -22.37
C GLN A 761 4.37 -23.30 -20.95
N TYR A 762 3.76 -23.99 -19.99
CA TYR A 762 4.13 -23.96 -18.57
C TYR A 762 4.94 -25.20 -18.22
N ARG A 763 6.15 -25.02 -17.68
CA ARG A 763 7.02 -26.14 -17.31
C ARG A 763 6.69 -26.66 -15.91
N VAL A 764 6.47 -27.98 -15.81
CA VAL A 764 6.31 -28.67 -14.52
C VAL A 764 7.54 -29.51 -14.26
N HIS A 765 8.27 -29.23 -13.17
CA HIS A 765 9.40 -30.03 -12.69
C HIS A 765 9.44 -30.11 -11.15
N GLN A 766 10.21 -31.04 -10.59
CA GLN A 766 10.26 -31.29 -9.13
C GLN A 766 10.72 -30.08 -8.29
N ALA A 767 11.57 -29.20 -8.84
CA ALA A 767 12.04 -27.99 -8.18
C ALA A 767 11.08 -26.78 -8.28
N SER A 768 9.89 -26.92 -8.88
CA SER A 768 8.96 -25.81 -9.09
C SER A 768 8.52 -25.21 -7.75
N MET A 769 8.47 -23.88 -7.65
CA MET A 769 8.11 -23.13 -6.44
C MET A 769 6.82 -23.63 -5.79
N LEU A 770 5.81 -23.98 -6.60
CA LEU A 770 4.54 -24.54 -6.12
C LEU A 770 4.76 -25.87 -5.35
N LYS A 771 5.62 -26.75 -5.86
CA LYS A 771 5.90 -28.07 -5.26
C LYS A 771 6.88 -28.03 -4.10
N THR A 772 7.83 -27.09 -4.07
CA THR A 772 8.91 -27.04 -3.06
C THR A 772 8.63 -26.10 -1.89
N LEU A 773 7.89 -25.01 -2.13
CA LEU A 773 7.61 -23.94 -1.16
C LEU A 773 6.10 -23.81 -0.86
N THR A 774 5.25 -23.67 -1.89
CA THR A 774 3.84 -23.32 -1.70
C THR A 774 3.00 -24.48 -1.13
N HIS A 775 3.18 -25.73 -1.58
CA HIS A 775 2.41 -26.90 -1.10
C HIS A 775 2.82 -27.46 0.28
N ARG A 776 3.54 -26.69 1.09
CA ARG A 776 3.73 -27.02 2.52
C ARG A 776 2.50 -26.52 3.29
N GLN A 777 1.81 -27.44 3.99
CA GLN A 777 0.53 -27.16 4.66
C GLN A 777 0.53 -25.90 5.55
N GLU A 778 1.64 -25.54 6.18
CA GLU A 778 1.77 -24.33 7.02
C GLU A 778 1.82 -23.02 6.21
N ILE A 779 2.51 -23.04 5.06
CA ILE A 779 2.61 -21.89 4.15
C ILE A 779 1.26 -21.66 3.45
N GLU A 780 0.58 -22.73 3.01
CA GLU A 780 -0.77 -22.62 2.42
C GLU A 780 -1.76 -21.97 3.40
N ARG A 781 -1.71 -22.30 4.71
CA ARG A 781 -2.58 -21.67 5.73
C ARG A 781 -2.28 -20.19 5.94
N LYS A 782 -1.00 -19.79 5.92
CA LYS A 782 -0.59 -18.39 6.08
C LYS A 782 -1.01 -17.55 4.87
N LEU A 783 -0.71 -18.03 3.66
CA LEU A 783 -1.11 -17.38 2.40
C LEU A 783 -2.64 -17.24 2.31
N TYR A 784 -3.36 -18.27 2.76
CA TYR A 784 -4.82 -18.23 2.88
C TYR A 784 -5.31 -17.15 3.85
N ARG A 785 -4.69 -16.99 5.03
CA ARG A 785 -5.04 -15.91 5.97
C ARG A 785 -4.74 -14.53 5.38
N GLU A 786 -3.57 -14.36 4.78
CA GLU A 786 -3.18 -13.07 4.18
C GLU A 786 -4.11 -12.67 3.03
N ILE A 787 -4.44 -13.59 2.12
CA ILE A 787 -5.35 -13.28 1.00
C ILE A 787 -6.75 -12.93 1.49
N LEU A 788 -7.26 -13.60 2.54
CA LEU A 788 -8.58 -13.28 3.12
C LEU A 788 -8.59 -11.94 3.86
N GLN A 789 -7.49 -11.57 4.52
CA GLN A 789 -7.34 -10.27 5.17
C GLN A 789 -7.25 -9.14 4.14
N ARG A 790 -6.47 -9.34 3.08
CA ARG A 790 -6.30 -8.40 1.96
C ARG A 790 -7.58 -8.24 1.14
N HIS A 791 -8.33 -9.33 0.94
CA HIS A 791 -9.53 -9.37 0.10
C HIS A 791 -10.75 -9.92 0.86
N PRO A 792 -11.42 -9.11 1.70
CA PRO A 792 -12.53 -9.56 2.55
C PRO A 792 -13.82 -9.95 1.79
N TRP A 793 -13.81 -9.92 0.46
CA TRP A 793 -14.92 -10.40 -0.35
C TRP A 793 -14.77 -11.85 -0.75
N LEU A 794 -13.59 -12.45 -0.57
CA LEU A 794 -13.36 -13.87 -0.69
C LEU A 794 -14.13 -14.62 0.43
N ASP A 795 -14.60 -15.83 0.15
CA ASP A 795 -15.34 -16.64 1.13
C ASP A 795 -14.49 -17.82 1.61
N ARG A 796 -14.58 -18.08 2.92
CA ARG A 796 -13.81 -19.11 3.62
C ARG A 796 -14.21 -20.52 3.21
N THR A 797 -15.47 -20.72 2.84
CA THR A 797 -15.95 -22.02 2.32
C THR A 797 -15.46 -22.26 0.89
N SER A 798 -15.25 -21.18 0.15
CA SER A 798 -15.00 -21.19 -1.29
C SER A 798 -13.55 -21.46 -1.66
N ILE A 799 -12.58 -20.87 -0.93
CA ILE A 799 -11.14 -21.13 -1.14
C ILE A 799 -10.74 -22.49 -0.54
N ARG A 800 -11.43 -22.98 0.50
CA ARG A 800 -11.21 -24.34 1.06
C ARG A 800 -11.41 -25.45 0.03
N LEU A 801 -12.35 -25.29 -0.90
CA LEU A 801 -12.58 -26.24 -2.01
C LEU A 801 -11.44 -26.22 -3.05
N ALA A 802 -10.64 -25.16 -3.08
CA ALA A 802 -9.51 -24.96 -3.98
C ALA A 802 -8.18 -25.52 -3.45
N CYS A 803 -8.07 -25.69 -2.12
CA CYS A 803 -6.92 -26.28 -1.42
C CYS A 803 -7.31 -27.62 -0.76
N PRO A 804 -7.48 -28.71 -1.53
CA PRO A 804 -7.93 -30.00 -1.00
C PRO A 804 -6.94 -30.69 -0.05
N SER A 805 -5.74 -30.13 0.13
CA SER A 805 -4.70 -30.55 1.09
C SER A 805 -5.02 -30.20 2.56
N LEU A 806 -6.02 -29.34 2.82
CA LEU A 806 -6.36 -28.82 4.16
C LEU A 806 -7.58 -29.54 4.76
N SER A 807 -7.46 -30.04 5.99
CA SER A 807 -8.55 -30.73 6.71
C SER A 807 -9.54 -29.77 7.42
N ASP A 808 -10.65 -30.33 7.93
CA ASP A 808 -11.65 -29.60 8.75
C ASP A 808 -11.03 -28.99 10.01
N ALA A 809 -10.07 -29.68 10.64
CA ALA A 809 -9.32 -29.20 11.79
C ALA A 809 -8.38 -28.04 11.43
N ASP A 810 -7.77 -28.10 10.25
CA ASP A 810 -6.86 -27.07 9.74
C ASP A 810 -7.62 -25.77 9.39
N THR A 811 -8.85 -25.91 8.91
CA THR A 811 -9.75 -24.77 8.64
C THR A 811 -10.20 -24.08 9.92
N ALA A 812 -10.39 -24.84 11.01
CA ALA A 812 -10.77 -24.29 12.31
C ALA A 812 -9.61 -23.54 13.01
N LEU A 813 -8.37 -23.97 12.79
CA LEU A 813 -7.16 -23.30 13.32
C LEU A 813 -6.89 -21.93 12.69
N ILE A 814 -7.28 -21.74 11.42
CA ILE A 814 -7.21 -20.45 10.69
C ILE A 814 -8.05 -19.36 11.38
N ASP A 815 -9.08 -19.72 12.15
CA ASP A 815 -9.94 -18.80 12.89
C ASP A 815 -9.43 -18.44 14.31
N THR A 816 -8.48 -19.22 14.83
CA THR A 816 -7.99 -19.10 16.21
C THR A 816 -6.53 -18.64 16.32
N GLU A 817 -5.78 -18.62 15.22
CA GLU A 817 -4.39 -18.19 15.17
C GLU A 817 -4.25 -16.70 14.82
N THR A 818 -3.64 -15.92 15.73
CA THR A 818 -3.16 -14.57 15.42
C THR A 818 -2.06 -14.62 14.35
N PRO A 819 -1.88 -13.55 13.55
CA PRO A 819 -0.98 -13.57 12.40
C PRO A 819 0.48 -13.60 12.86
N ASP A 820 1.09 -14.79 12.86
CA ASP A 820 2.52 -15.01 13.05
C ASP A 820 3.27 -14.89 11.72
N ALA A 821 4.53 -14.46 11.82
CA ALA A 821 5.47 -14.29 10.71
C ALA A 821 5.93 -15.64 10.13
N MET A 822 6.61 -15.60 8.99
CA MET A 822 6.80 -16.75 8.11
C MET A 822 7.72 -17.84 8.66
N PRO A 823 7.57 -19.10 8.20
CA PRO A 823 8.63 -20.09 8.38
C PRO A 823 9.78 -19.76 7.41
N ALA A 824 10.95 -19.41 7.94
CA ALA A 824 12.21 -19.36 7.20
C ALA A 824 12.49 -20.75 6.60
N LEU A 825 12.44 -20.84 5.28
CA LEU A 825 12.57 -22.08 4.54
C LEU A 825 13.97 -22.14 3.94
N ALA A 826 14.77 -23.04 4.51
CA ALA A 826 16.21 -23.21 4.30
C ALA A 826 16.66 -23.09 2.83
N VAL A 827 17.58 -22.16 2.60
CA VAL A 827 18.46 -22.13 1.43
C VAL A 827 19.42 -23.32 1.56
N ALA A 828 19.30 -24.30 0.68
CA ALA A 828 20.32 -25.32 0.50
C ALA A 828 21.30 -24.87 -0.58
N THR A 829 22.39 -24.24 -0.18
CA THR A 829 23.72 -24.49 -0.77
C THR A 829 24.78 -24.19 0.28
N ALA A 830 25.55 -25.23 0.64
CA ALA A 830 26.73 -25.10 1.47
C ALA A 830 27.80 -24.25 0.76
N PRO A 831 28.45 -23.33 1.47
CA PRO A 831 29.89 -23.27 1.48
C PRO A 831 30.39 -24.31 2.50
N GLU A 832 31.22 -25.26 2.06
CA GLU A 832 32.16 -25.87 2.99
C GLU A 832 33.05 -24.75 3.53
N THR A 833 32.81 -24.36 4.78
CA THR A 833 33.74 -23.58 5.59
C THR A 833 33.81 -24.22 6.97
N PRO A 834 35.00 -24.23 7.59
CA PRO A 834 35.36 -25.12 8.70
C PRO A 834 34.51 -24.81 9.94
N HIS A 835 34.57 -25.69 10.93
CA HIS A 835 34.03 -25.53 12.30
C HIS A 835 32.77 -26.33 12.66
N ALA A 836 32.57 -27.51 12.07
CA ALA A 836 31.90 -28.60 12.80
C ALA A 836 32.69 -29.00 14.08
N ASP A 837 33.98 -28.68 14.15
CA ASP A 837 34.85 -29.03 15.29
C ASP A 837 34.74 -28.08 16.50
N VAL A 838 34.23 -26.84 16.35
CA VAL A 838 34.11 -25.92 17.51
C VAL A 838 32.94 -26.31 18.42
N VAL A 839 31.87 -26.84 17.84
CA VAL A 839 30.63 -27.19 18.56
C VAL A 839 30.79 -28.44 19.43
N GLN A 840 31.73 -29.35 19.12
CA GLN A 840 32.04 -30.48 20.01
C GLN A 840 32.89 -30.10 21.23
N THR A 841 33.44 -28.88 21.28
CA THR A 841 34.36 -28.45 22.35
C THR A 841 33.69 -27.57 23.43
N ALA A 842 32.42 -27.21 23.29
CA ALA A 842 31.75 -26.20 24.13
C ALA A 842 31.21 -26.69 25.49
N LEU A 843 31.54 -27.91 25.94
CA LEU A 843 31.29 -28.34 27.33
C LEU A 843 32.52 -28.09 28.19
N VAL A 844 32.89 -26.81 28.33
CA VAL A 844 33.96 -26.38 29.24
C VAL A 844 33.35 -26.03 30.59
N SER A 845 34.07 -26.30 31.68
CA SER A 845 33.69 -25.88 33.03
C SER A 845 33.36 -24.39 33.05
N ALA A 846 32.18 -24.03 33.56
CA ALA A 846 31.70 -22.65 33.57
C ALA A 846 32.60 -21.69 34.40
N ASP A 847 33.47 -22.23 35.25
CA ASP A 847 34.41 -21.49 36.10
C ASP A 847 35.83 -21.32 35.49
N ASP A 848 36.14 -21.95 34.36
CA ASP A 848 37.47 -21.87 33.74
C ASP A 848 37.59 -20.69 32.76
N ARG A 849 38.08 -19.56 33.27
CA ARG A 849 38.22 -18.31 32.48
C ARG A 849 39.21 -18.42 31.32
N ALA A 850 40.28 -19.20 31.44
CA ALA A 850 41.26 -19.33 30.37
C ALA A 850 40.68 -20.14 29.20
N ALA A 851 39.94 -21.20 29.50
CA ALA A 851 39.27 -22.01 28.50
C ALA A 851 38.09 -21.26 27.83
N ARG A 852 37.35 -20.43 28.59
CA ARG A 852 36.31 -19.54 28.03
C ARG A 852 36.91 -18.48 27.11
N LEU A 853 38.02 -17.86 27.50
CA LEU A 853 38.74 -16.91 26.65
C LEU A 853 39.18 -17.57 25.33
N ALA A 854 39.72 -18.79 25.37
CA ALA A 854 40.14 -19.50 24.17
C ALA A 854 38.99 -19.68 23.16
N ILE A 855 37.79 -20.08 23.63
CA ILE A 855 36.59 -20.17 22.79
C ILE A 855 36.20 -18.81 22.22
N LEU A 856 36.26 -17.76 23.05
CA LEU A 856 35.89 -16.41 22.62
C LEU A 856 36.79 -15.89 21.51
N VAL A 857 38.11 -16.07 21.59
CA VAL A 857 39.05 -15.54 20.58
C VAL A 857 38.69 -16.02 19.18
N ASP A 858 38.26 -17.27 19.03
CA ASP A 858 37.88 -17.84 17.72
C ASP A 858 36.59 -17.23 17.15
N LEU A 859 35.72 -16.67 18.00
CA LEU A 859 34.44 -16.07 17.61
C LEU A 859 34.55 -14.55 17.38
N LEU A 860 35.60 -13.92 17.90
CA LEU A 860 35.70 -12.47 17.97
C LEU A 860 36.20 -11.84 16.66
N GLN A 861 35.72 -10.64 16.38
CA GLN A 861 36.21 -9.73 15.34
C GLN A 861 36.37 -8.31 15.91
N CYS A 862 37.23 -7.52 15.31
CA CYS A 862 37.47 -6.14 15.70
C CYS A 862 36.21 -5.30 15.46
N PRO A 863 35.63 -4.63 16.48
CA PRO A 863 34.41 -3.84 16.30
C PRO A 863 34.60 -2.60 15.42
N LEU A 864 35.85 -2.16 15.20
CA LEU A 864 36.19 -1.01 14.37
C LEU A 864 36.52 -1.36 12.91
N SER A 865 37.03 -2.57 12.63
CA SER A 865 37.51 -2.95 11.30
C SER A 865 36.90 -4.23 10.72
N GLY A 866 36.22 -5.06 11.53
CA GLY A 866 35.70 -6.37 11.13
C GLY A 866 36.77 -7.45 10.97
N GLU A 867 38.05 -7.15 11.17
CA GLU A 867 39.15 -8.12 11.10
C GLU A 867 39.08 -9.13 12.25
N ARG A 868 39.54 -10.38 12.03
CA ARG A 868 39.66 -11.34 13.13
C ARG A 868 40.64 -10.84 14.19
N LEU A 869 40.38 -11.23 15.44
CA LEU A 869 41.25 -10.92 16.57
C LEU A 869 42.06 -12.16 16.96
N ARG A 870 43.33 -11.95 17.28
CA ARG A 870 44.21 -12.98 17.85
C ARG A 870 44.77 -12.53 19.20
N LEU A 871 45.00 -13.47 20.10
CA LEU A 871 45.63 -13.19 21.38
C LEU A 871 47.11 -12.84 21.20
N SER A 872 47.61 -11.85 21.94
CA SER A 872 49.02 -11.52 22.02
C SER A 872 49.81 -12.65 22.69
N GLU A 873 51.12 -12.72 22.48
CA GLU A 873 51.99 -13.70 23.16
C GLU A 873 51.95 -13.58 24.69
N SER A 874 51.66 -12.38 25.22
CA SER A 874 51.49 -12.15 26.65
C SER A 874 50.14 -12.60 27.22
N GLY A 875 49.13 -12.83 26.36
CA GLY A 875 47.76 -13.11 26.78
C GLY A 875 46.97 -11.89 27.26
N GLU A 876 47.59 -10.71 27.31
CA GLU A 876 47.01 -9.49 27.89
C GLU A 876 46.28 -8.62 26.86
N GLN A 877 46.38 -8.92 25.57
CA GLN A 877 45.79 -8.11 24.50
C GLN A 877 45.23 -8.98 23.36
N LEU A 878 44.17 -8.50 22.71
CA LEU A 878 43.72 -8.97 21.41
C LEU A 878 44.22 -8.00 20.33
N ILE A 879 44.76 -8.54 19.25
CA ILE A 879 45.37 -7.79 18.15
C ILE A 879 44.62 -8.14 16.87
N SER A 880 44.23 -7.13 16.09
CA SER A 880 43.62 -7.34 14.77
C SER A 880 44.61 -7.99 13.79
N GLU A 881 44.14 -8.71 12.77
CA GLU A 881 45.00 -9.41 11.80
C GLU A 881 46.07 -8.50 11.19
N THR A 882 45.73 -7.25 10.87
CA THR A 882 46.69 -6.28 10.31
C THR A 882 47.59 -5.63 11.37
N GLY A 883 47.37 -5.90 12.65
CA GLY A 883 48.05 -5.27 13.78
C GLY A 883 47.61 -3.83 14.05
N ARG A 884 46.57 -3.34 13.34
CA ARG A 884 46.14 -1.94 13.39
C ARG A 884 45.42 -1.58 14.68
N TYR A 885 44.67 -2.52 15.26
CA TYR A 885 43.91 -2.30 16.48
C TYR A 885 44.31 -3.31 17.55
N THR A 886 44.45 -2.82 18.79
CA THR A 886 44.78 -3.62 19.96
C THR A 886 43.77 -3.35 21.07
N TRP A 887 43.28 -4.41 21.71
CA TRP A 887 42.25 -4.36 22.73
C TRP A 887 42.73 -5.06 24.00
N PRO A 888 42.50 -4.50 25.19
CA PRO A 888 42.99 -5.11 26.42
C PRO A 888 42.16 -6.33 26.83
N VAL A 889 42.84 -7.32 27.42
CA VAL A 889 42.22 -8.45 28.12
C VAL A 889 42.53 -8.28 29.61
N ARG A 890 41.50 -8.15 30.45
CA ARG A 890 41.64 -7.98 31.91
C ARG A 890 41.07 -9.20 32.61
N ASP A 891 41.88 -9.86 33.44
CA ASP A 891 41.48 -11.08 34.16
C ASP A 891 40.83 -12.15 33.26
N GLY A 892 41.38 -12.32 32.05
CA GLY A 892 40.87 -13.25 31.03
C GLY A 892 39.61 -12.79 30.30
N ARG A 893 39.19 -11.53 30.45
CA ARG A 893 37.98 -10.95 29.84
C ARG A 893 38.38 -9.88 28.82
N PRO A 894 38.05 -10.04 27.53
CA PRO A 894 38.33 -9.01 26.55
C PRO A 894 37.47 -7.76 26.78
N ILE A 895 38.02 -6.60 26.48
CA ILE A 895 37.31 -5.33 26.51
C ILE A 895 37.26 -4.77 25.09
N LEU A 896 36.10 -4.88 24.44
CA LEU A 896 35.86 -4.52 23.04
C LEU A 896 34.73 -3.48 22.95
N PHE A 897 34.89 -2.39 23.70
CA PHE A 897 33.96 -1.26 23.71
C PHE A 897 34.73 0.02 23.28
N PRO A 898 34.60 0.46 22.02
CA PRO A 898 35.41 1.57 21.48
C PRO A 898 35.17 2.94 22.15
N ALA A 899 33.95 3.21 22.60
CA ALA A 899 33.53 4.50 23.12
C ALA A 899 33.53 4.59 24.66
N LEU A 900 34.19 3.65 25.35
CA LEU A 900 34.19 3.57 26.81
C LEU A 900 35.48 4.18 27.39
N ASP A 901 35.36 5.33 28.05
CA ASP A 901 36.49 6.03 28.69
C ASP A 901 37.02 5.27 29.92
N GLU A 902 36.12 4.70 30.74
CA GLU A 902 36.44 3.89 31.92
C GLU A 902 35.47 2.71 32.08
N ILE A 903 36.00 1.53 32.39
CA ILE A 903 35.18 0.32 32.59
C ILE A 903 34.66 0.30 34.03
N VAL A 904 33.35 0.34 34.18
CA VAL A 904 32.69 0.16 35.48
C VAL A 904 32.77 -1.32 35.88
N ALA A 905 33.28 -1.59 37.08
CA ALA A 905 33.31 -2.93 37.67
C ALA A 905 32.37 -2.99 38.87
N HIS A 906 31.34 -3.82 38.77
CA HIS A 906 30.39 -4.04 39.86
C HIS A 906 30.93 -5.07 40.87
N PRO A 907 30.66 -4.88 42.18
CA PRO A 907 31.09 -5.85 43.18
C PRO A 907 30.42 -7.20 42.94
N ALA A 908 31.09 -8.30 43.31
CA ALA A 908 30.52 -9.63 43.14
C ALA A 908 29.15 -9.78 43.81
N SER A 909 28.85 -9.03 44.88
CA SER A 909 27.56 -9.02 45.58
C SER A 909 26.44 -8.24 44.88
N HIS A 910 26.71 -7.57 43.75
CA HIS A 910 25.68 -6.87 42.99
C HIS A 910 24.63 -7.87 42.46
N LEU A 911 23.36 -7.49 42.56
CA LEU A 911 22.23 -8.30 42.11
C LEU A 911 21.38 -7.45 41.17
N SER A 912 21.47 -7.73 39.87
CA SER A 912 20.54 -7.18 38.89
C SER A 912 19.27 -8.04 38.84
N ASN A 913 18.29 -7.60 38.04
CA ASN A 913 17.06 -8.38 37.84
C ASN A 913 17.41 -9.76 37.24
N PRO A 914 16.95 -10.87 37.86
CA PRO A 914 17.27 -12.20 37.38
C PRO A 914 16.63 -12.47 36.01
N LEU A 915 17.25 -13.35 35.23
CA LEU A 915 16.64 -13.89 34.02
C LEU A 915 15.27 -14.49 34.35
N CYS A 916 14.26 -14.18 33.52
CA CYS A 916 12.93 -14.76 33.70
C CYS A 916 12.92 -16.26 33.39
N GLU A 917 11.95 -17.00 33.93
CA GLU A 917 11.86 -18.46 33.77
C GLU A 917 11.91 -18.90 32.30
N ARG A 918 11.29 -18.12 31.41
CA ARG A 918 11.30 -18.42 29.98
C ARG A 918 12.68 -18.25 29.35
N ALA A 919 13.43 -17.21 29.71
CA ALA A 919 14.81 -17.05 29.26
C ALA A 919 15.65 -18.25 29.70
N THR A 920 15.52 -18.66 30.97
CA THR A 920 16.23 -19.83 31.51
C THR A 920 15.89 -21.12 30.76
N ARG A 921 14.61 -21.35 30.42
CA ARG A 921 14.19 -22.50 29.61
C ARG A 921 14.75 -22.45 28.19
N LEU A 922 14.69 -21.29 27.53
CA LEU A 922 15.24 -21.12 26.17
C LEU A 922 16.75 -21.38 26.12
N ILE A 923 17.49 -20.95 27.15
CA ILE A 923 18.92 -21.27 27.30
C ILE A 923 19.09 -22.79 27.43
N ALA A 924 18.35 -23.43 28.33
CA ALA A 924 18.45 -24.87 28.57
C ALA A 924 18.09 -25.72 27.34
N ASP A 925 17.12 -25.27 26.54
CA ASP A 925 16.64 -25.96 25.33
C ASP A 925 17.54 -25.71 24.10
N THR A 926 18.54 -24.83 24.20
CA THR A 926 19.44 -24.49 23.10
C THR A 926 20.76 -25.26 23.24
N SER A 927 21.03 -26.16 22.29
CA SER A 927 22.20 -27.04 22.34
C SER A 927 23.51 -26.40 21.87
N GLY A 928 23.48 -25.34 21.07
CA GLY A 928 24.69 -24.62 20.65
C GLY A 928 24.86 -23.29 21.39
N LEU A 929 25.60 -22.34 20.81
CA LEU A 929 26.08 -21.14 21.52
C LEU A 929 24.95 -20.13 21.76
N VAL A 930 24.89 -19.61 22.99
CA VAL A 930 23.96 -18.56 23.41
C VAL A 930 24.74 -17.30 23.75
N LEU A 931 24.32 -16.14 23.24
CA LEU A 931 24.82 -14.84 23.68
C LEU A 931 23.83 -14.20 24.65
N ASN A 932 24.26 -13.89 25.86
CA ASN A 932 23.46 -13.12 26.80
C ASN A 932 24.02 -11.70 26.91
N LEU A 933 23.24 -10.71 26.45
CA LEU A 933 23.52 -9.27 26.49
C LEU A 933 22.98 -8.60 27.78
N SER A 934 22.76 -9.39 28.83
CA SER A 934 22.27 -8.95 30.13
C SER A 934 22.98 -9.69 31.27
N ALA A 935 24.31 -9.68 31.23
CA ALA A 935 25.16 -10.51 32.10
C ALA A 935 25.00 -10.21 33.60
N GLY A 936 24.54 -9.01 33.96
CA GLY A 936 24.28 -8.64 35.36
C GLY A 936 23.18 -9.46 36.02
N GLY A 937 22.23 -9.99 35.24
CA GLY A 937 21.09 -10.79 35.72
C GLY A 937 21.36 -12.30 35.86
N SER A 938 22.51 -12.78 35.37
CA SER A 938 22.87 -14.21 35.42
C SER A 938 23.38 -14.61 36.79
N SER A 939 22.74 -15.61 37.42
CA SER A 939 23.16 -16.13 38.73
C SER A 939 24.40 -17.03 38.67
N SER A 940 24.58 -17.77 37.57
CA SER A 940 25.72 -18.67 37.32
C SER A 940 26.04 -18.71 35.82
N PRO A 941 27.33 -18.83 35.42
CA PRO A 941 27.71 -18.97 34.02
C PRO A 941 27.23 -20.31 33.44
N GLY A 942 26.71 -20.29 32.22
CA GLY A 942 26.35 -21.50 31.46
C GLY A 942 27.52 -22.02 30.62
N PRO A 943 27.63 -23.35 30.39
CA PRO A 943 28.72 -23.94 29.62
C PRO A 943 28.72 -23.48 28.14
N ASN A 944 27.54 -23.27 27.55
CA ASN A 944 27.33 -22.80 26.18
C ASN A 944 26.85 -21.35 26.09
N VAL A 945 26.90 -20.59 27.19
CA VAL A 945 26.44 -19.20 27.24
C VAL A 945 27.65 -18.28 27.29
N ILE A 946 27.70 -17.28 26.41
CA ILE A 946 28.67 -16.18 26.44
C ILE A 946 27.98 -14.97 27.07
N GLU A 947 28.55 -14.46 28.16
CA GLU A 947 28.01 -13.35 28.94
C GLU A 947 28.68 -12.03 28.50
N ALA A 948 27.95 -11.17 27.81
CA ALA A 948 28.44 -9.89 27.30
C ALA A 948 27.65 -8.71 27.88
N GLU A 949 28.35 -7.61 28.18
CA GLU A 949 27.75 -6.43 28.82
C GLU A 949 28.58 -5.16 28.61
N ALA A 950 28.00 -3.98 28.84
CA ALA A 950 28.71 -2.70 28.81
C ALA A 950 29.64 -2.48 30.02
N ALA A 951 29.51 -3.30 31.07
CA ALA A 951 30.27 -3.22 32.32
C ALA A 951 30.71 -4.60 32.81
N LEU A 952 31.66 -4.64 33.76
CA LEU A 952 32.14 -5.88 34.36
C LEU A 952 31.25 -6.31 35.52
N PHE A 953 30.50 -7.38 35.32
CA PHE A 953 29.76 -8.09 36.36
C PHE A 953 30.47 -9.40 36.74
N ARG A 954 29.91 -10.11 37.73
CA ARG A 954 30.46 -11.37 38.26
C ARG A 954 30.74 -12.38 37.14
N ASN A 955 29.78 -12.57 36.23
CA ASN A 955 29.80 -13.62 35.22
C ASN A 955 30.25 -13.15 33.82
N THR A 956 30.37 -11.84 33.58
CA THR A 956 30.80 -11.25 32.30
C THR A 956 32.06 -11.90 31.75
N ASP A 957 31.99 -12.37 30.51
CA ASP A 957 33.11 -12.87 29.74
C ASP A 957 33.75 -11.81 28.87
N LEU A 958 32.93 -10.89 28.36
CA LEU A 958 33.33 -9.87 27.40
C LEU A 958 32.63 -8.54 27.73
N VAL A 959 33.39 -7.44 27.71
CA VAL A 959 32.80 -6.10 27.68
C VAL A 959 32.64 -5.67 26.22
N ALA A 960 31.41 -5.36 25.79
CA ALA A 960 31.10 -5.08 24.40
C ALA A 960 30.06 -3.96 24.24
N ASP A 961 30.19 -3.22 23.13
CA ASP A 961 29.12 -2.33 22.67
C ASP A 961 28.09 -3.13 21.89
N SER A 962 26.84 -3.17 22.36
CA SER A 962 25.77 -3.91 21.69
C SER A 962 25.36 -3.30 20.35
N HIS A 963 25.76 -2.07 20.05
CA HIS A 963 25.57 -1.45 18.72
C HIS A 963 26.63 -1.88 17.70
N HIS A 964 27.72 -2.51 18.15
CA HIS A 964 28.84 -2.98 17.34
C HIS A 964 29.40 -4.27 17.96
N LEU A 965 28.61 -5.35 17.88
CA LEU A 965 28.93 -6.61 18.52
C LEU A 965 30.24 -7.19 17.94
N PRO A 966 31.25 -7.46 18.77
CA PRO A 966 32.57 -7.84 18.30
C PRO A 966 32.66 -9.34 17.95
N PHE A 967 31.60 -9.92 17.39
CA PHE A 967 31.54 -11.33 16.98
C PHE A 967 31.45 -11.45 15.46
N GLN A 968 32.00 -12.53 14.91
CA GLN A 968 31.80 -12.91 13.51
C GLN A 968 30.31 -13.15 13.21
N GLU A 969 29.94 -13.11 11.93
CA GLU A 969 28.56 -13.38 11.48
C GLU A 969 28.17 -14.84 11.74
N GLY A 970 26.94 -15.08 12.18
CA GLY A 970 26.39 -16.44 12.30
C GLY A 970 26.94 -17.30 13.45
N CYS A 971 27.52 -16.70 14.49
CA CYS A 971 28.13 -17.43 15.61
C CYS A 971 27.14 -18.05 16.61
N PHE A 972 25.92 -17.53 16.73
CA PHE A 972 25.01 -17.85 17.84
C PHE A 972 23.69 -18.47 17.39
N ASP A 973 23.16 -19.32 18.27
CA ASP A 973 21.87 -20.02 18.12
C ASP A 973 20.74 -19.26 18.81
N LEU A 974 21.08 -18.51 19.85
CA LEU A 974 20.16 -17.75 20.67
C LEU A 974 20.85 -16.48 21.19
N VAL A 975 20.19 -15.33 21.08
CA VAL A 975 20.58 -14.10 21.78
C VAL A 975 19.51 -13.70 22.78
N ILE A 976 19.91 -13.36 24.00
CA ILE A 976 19.02 -12.92 25.08
C ILE A 976 19.42 -11.52 25.54
N ALA A 977 18.45 -10.63 25.72
CA ALA A 977 18.69 -9.31 26.31
C ALA A 977 17.51 -8.88 27.22
N MET A 978 17.72 -8.90 28.54
CA MET A 978 16.71 -8.54 29.53
C MET A 978 16.90 -7.12 30.04
N ASN A 979 15.88 -6.26 29.88
CA ASN A 979 15.84 -4.87 30.34
C ASN A 979 17.05 -4.04 29.90
N ALA A 980 17.52 -4.28 28.67
CA ALA A 980 18.71 -3.63 28.13
C ALA A 980 18.36 -2.61 27.04
N PHE A 981 17.30 -2.87 26.27
CA PHE A 981 16.95 -2.09 25.08
C PHE A 981 16.46 -0.68 25.39
N GLU A 982 15.85 -0.47 26.55
CA GLU A 982 15.51 0.86 27.06
C GLU A 982 16.74 1.74 27.30
N HIS A 983 17.92 1.12 27.42
CA HIS A 983 19.20 1.77 27.70
C HIS A 983 20.12 1.91 26.49
N TYR A 984 19.71 1.39 25.33
CA TYR A 984 20.47 1.56 24.09
C TYR A 984 20.10 2.88 23.42
N ALA A 985 21.09 3.68 23.03
CA ALA A 985 20.85 4.93 22.33
C ALA A 985 20.25 4.69 20.93
N ASN A 986 20.66 3.59 20.27
CA ASN A 986 20.16 3.18 18.95
C ASN A 986 19.72 1.69 18.93
N PRO A 987 18.52 1.38 19.45
CA PRO A 987 18.03 0.00 19.56
C PRO A 987 17.84 -0.70 18.21
N GLU A 988 17.55 0.03 17.12
CA GLU A 988 17.45 -0.54 15.76
C GLU A 988 18.81 -1.03 15.24
N GLN A 989 19.91 -0.37 15.62
CA GLN A 989 21.26 -0.82 15.28
C GLN A 989 21.66 -2.05 16.11
N ALA A 990 21.36 -2.05 17.42
CA ALA A 990 21.62 -3.21 18.27
C ALA A 990 20.86 -4.45 17.77
N ALA A 991 19.59 -4.31 17.36
CA ALA A 991 18.82 -5.39 16.76
C ALA A 991 19.45 -5.94 15.47
N ARG A 992 19.98 -5.06 14.59
CA ARG A 992 20.71 -5.48 13.38
C ARG A 992 22.00 -6.24 13.68
N GLU A 993 22.74 -5.83 14.70
CA GLU A 993 23.92 -6.57 15.15
C GLU A 993 23.55 -7.93 15.73
N ILE A 994 22.47 -8.02 16.51
CA ILE A 994 21.93 -9.30 16.97
C ILE A 994 21.56 -10.19 15.78
N HIS A 995 20.91 -9.63 14.76
CA HIS A 995 20.57 -10.37 13.54
C HIS A 995 21.82 -10.91 12.84
N ARG A 996 22.87 -10.09 12.73
CA ARG A 996 24.14 -10.47 12.09
C ARG A 996 24.86 -11.61 12.84
N VAL A 997 24.91 -11.56 14.16
CA VAL A 997 25.65 -12.58 14.94
C VAL A 997 24.87 -13.89 15.10
N LEU A 998 23.56 -13.90 14.81
CA LEU A 998 22.75 -15.11 14.80
C LEU A 998 22.95 -15.90 13.50
N ARG A 999 23.07 -17.22 13.63
CA ARG A 999 23.02 -18.11 12.47
C ARG A 999 21.63 -18.12 11.84
N PRO A 1000 21.47 -18.56 10.58
CA PRO A 1000 20.15 -18.81 10.01
C PRO A 1000 19.31 -19.74 10.90
N GLY A 1001 18.10 -19.31 11.27
CA GLY A 1001 17.22 -20.01 12.21
C GLY A 1001 17.57 -19.81 13.70
N GLY A 1002 18.59 -19.01 14.01
CA GLY A 1002 18.88 -18.54 15.35
C GLY A 1002 17.76 -17.66 15.90
N ARG A 1003 17.60 -17.63 17.22
CA ARG A 1003 16.47 -16.96 17.90
C ARG A 1003 16.95 -15.76 18.69
N VAL A 1004 16.09 -14.76 18.84
CA VAL A 1004 16.30 -13.66 19.78
C VAL A 1004 15.18 -13.63 20.81
N PHE A 1005 15.53 -13.40 22.08
CA PHE A 1005 14.58 -13.21 23.16
C PHE A 1005 14.92 -11.97 23.96
N ILE A 1006 14.06 -10.96 23.89
CA ILE A 1006 14.24 -9.70 24.62
C ILE A 1006 13.09 -9.40 25.56
N HIS A 1007 13.41 -8.66 26.62
CA HIS A 1007 12.48 -8.04 27.54
C HIS A 1007 12.81 -6.55 27.60
N THR A 1008 11.82 -5.68 27.42
CA THR A 1008 11.98 -4.23 27.55
C THR A 1008 10.68 -3.61 28.04
N ALA A 1009 10.77 -2.44 28.65
CA ALA A 1009 9.66 -1.84 29.35
C ALA A 1009 8.79 -0.91 28.50
N PHE A 1010 7.48 -0.89 28.81
CA PHE A 1010 6.52 0.06 28.21
C PHE A 1010 6.10 1.18 29.17
N LEU A 1011 5.68 0.87 30.40
CA LEU A 1011 5.26 1.85 31.40
C LEU A 1011 5.97 1.56 32.73
N GLN A 1012 7.10 2.25 32.95
CA GLN A 1012 7.91 2.19 34.16
C GLN A 1012 8.49 3.57 34.53
N PRO A 1013 8.79 3.82 35.83
CA PRO A 1013 9.55 5.00 36.25
C PRO A 1013 10.93 5.10 35.60
N LEU A 1014 11.48 6.32 35.51
CA LEU A 1014 12.88 6.53 35.14
C LEU A 1014 13.79 5.97 36.25
N HIS A 1015 14.68 5.04 35.93
CA HIS A 1015 15.41 4.26 36.94
C HIS A 1015 16.94 4.16 36.72
N GLU A 1016 17.48 4.51 35.54
CA GLU A 1016 18.93 4.59 35.30
C GLU A 1016 19.34 5.81 34.45
N PRO A 1017 19.09 7.05 34.90
CA PRO A 1017 19.52 8.25 34.18
C PRO A 1017 21.06 8.40 34.20
N PRO A 1018 21.69 8.91 33.12
CA PRO A 1018 21.10 9.44 31.89
C PRO A 1018 20.85 8.39 30.79
N TYR A 1019 21.02 7.10 31.09
CA TYR A 1019 21.05 6.02 30.10
C TYR A 1019 19.72 5.29 29.97
N HIS A 1020 18.58 5.90 30.30
CA HIS A 1020 17.24 5.31 30.04
C HIS A 1020 16.55 6.16 28.98
N PHE A 1021 16.66 5.74 27.72
CA PHE A 1021 16.25 6.50 26.54
C PHE A 1021 14.82 6.20 26.10
N TYR A 1022 14.38 4.95 26.27
CA TYR A 1022 13.12 4.49 25.69
C TYR A 1022 12.23 3.77 26.71
N ASN A 1023 10.94 4.07 26.61
CA ASN A 1023 9.85 3.21 27.07
C ASN A 1023 9.09 2.79 25.80
N CYS A 1024 9.10 1.49 25.49
CA CYS A 1024 8.77 0.99 24.17
C CYS A 1024 7.35 0.39 24.13
N THR A 1025 6.53 0.86 23.18
CA THR A 1025 5.25 0.21 22.86
C THR A 1025 5.50 -1.04 22.01
N LYS A 1026 4.49 -1.91 21.87
CA LYS A 1026 4.57 -3.06 20.95
C LYS A 1026 4.98 -2.66 19.52
N TYR A 1027 4.53 -1.52 19.03
CA TYR A 1027 4.83 -1.04 17.67
C TYR A 1027 6.28 -0.53 17.55
N GLY A 1028 6.82 0.06 18.63
CA GLY A 1028 8.24 0.40 18.69
C GLY A 1028 9.11 -0.85 18.69
N LEU A 1029 8.68 -1.89 19.39
CA LEU A 1029 9.41 -3.16 19.45
C LEU A 1029 9.41 -3.89 18.10
N GLU A 1030 8.24 -3.93 17.43
CA GLU A 1030 8.10 -4.45 16.07
C GLU A 1030 8.95 -3.66 15.06
N ARG A 1031 9.12 -2.35 15.27
CA ARG A 1031 10.01 -1.52 14.45
C ARG A 1031 11.48 -1.83 14.69
N TRP A 1032 11.91 -1.97 15.95
CA TRP A 1032 13.30 -2.30 16.28
C TRP A 1032 13.74 -3.65 15.71
N PHE A 1033 12.84 -4.64 15.73
CA PHE A 1033 13.10 -6.00 15.27
C PHE A 1033 12.41 -6.32 13.94
N ALA A 1034 12.24 -5.33 13.05
CA ALA A 1034 11.58 -5.51 11.76
C ALA A 1034 12.25 -6.55 10.85
N ASP A 1035 13.56 -6.79 11.06
CA ASP A 1035 14.35 -7.79 10.33
C ASP A 1035 14.21 -9.21 10.90
N PHE A 1036 13.43 -9.42 11.97
CA PHE A 1036 13.18 -10.73 12.57
C PHE A 1036 11.76 -11.23 12.30
N ASP A 1037 11.65 -12.52 11.95
CA ASP A 1037 10.37 -13.21 12.02
C ASP A 1037 9.91 -13.33 13.48
N ARG A 1038 8.82 -12.66 13.80
CA ARG A 1038 8.23 -12.65 15.15
C ARG A 1038 7.68 -14.03 15.50
N LEU A 1039 8.38 -14.76 16.37
CA LEU A 1039 7.93 -16.04 16.92
C LEU A 1039 6.85 -15.90 18.00
N ASP A 1040 6.95 -14.85 18.81
CA ASP A 1040 6.00 -14.55 19.88
C ASP A 1040 6.21 -13.12 20.41
N LEU A 1041 5.12 -12.41 20.67
CA LEU A 1041 5.13 -11.07 21.25
C LEU A 1041 3.96 -10.93 22.22
N ARG A 1042 4.27 -10.77 23.50
CA ARG A 1042 3.28 -10.75 24.57
C ARG A 1042 3.72 -9.87 25.74
N VAL A 1043 2.74 -9.55 26.58
CA VAL A 1043 3.00 -9.02 27.92
C VAL A 1043 3.48 -10.19 28.77
N SER A 1044 4.73 -10.14 29.25
CA SER A 1044 5.26 -11.16 30.16
C SER A 1044 4.70 -10.98 31.57
N ASP A 1045 4.81 -12.02 32.40
CA ASP A 1045 4.26 -12.01 33.76
C ASP A 1045 4.81 -10.88 34.63
N ASN A 1046 6.04 -10.43 34.34
CA ASN A 1046 6.72 -9.34 35.04
C ASN A 1046 6.41 -7.94 34.46
N PHE A 1047 5.63 -7.84 33.38
CA PHE A 1047 5.23 -6.57 32.74
C PHE A 1047 3.71 -6.39 32.66
N THR A 1048 2.95 -7.11 33.49
CA THR A 1048 1.50 -6.92 33.57
C THR A 1048 1.15 -5.50 34.02
N ALA A 1049 -0.08 -5.05 33.70
CA ALA A 1049 -0.56 -3.75 34.17
C ALA A 1049 -0.49 -3.60 35.70
N GLY A 1050 -0.61 -4.72 36.44
CA GLY A 1050 -0.43 -4.74 37.89
C GLY A 1050 0.99 -4.34 38.31
N TYR A 1051 2.01 -4.78 37.59
CA TYR A 1051 3.41 -4.43 37.86
C TYR A 1051 3.68 -2.95 37.62
N SER A 1052 3.23 -2.41 36.48
CA SER A 1052 3.35 -0.96 36.18
C SER A 1052 2.66 -0.10 37.24
N ILE A 1053 1.44 -0.46 37.65
CA ILE A 1053 0.71 0.27 38.70
C ILE A 1053 1.44 0.16 40.03
N ALA A 1054 1.85 -1.03 40.45
CA ALA A 1054 2.53 -1.25 41.71
C ALA A 1054 3.84 -0.45 41.78
N TRP A 1055 4.66 -0.48 40.72
CA TRP A 1055 5.94 0.22 40.69
C TRP A 1055 5.74 1.74 40.67
N LEU A 1056 4.87 2.28 39.81
CA LEU A 1056 4.59 3.73 39.76
C LEU A 1056 4.05 4.25 41.09
N LEU A 1057 3.13 3.53 41.74
CA LEU A 1057 2.59 3.93 43.04
C LEU A 1057 3.63 3.81 44.16
N SER A 1058 4.47 2.76 44.14
CA SER A 1058 5.55 2.59 45.12
C SER A 1058 6.59 3.70 45.00
N GLU A 1059 6.95 4.08 43.78
CA GLU A 1059 7.90 5.16 43.52
C GLU A 1059 7.30 6.50 43.93
N ALA A 1060 6.03 6.76 43.58
CA ALA A 1060 5.34 7.98 44.00
C ALA A 1060 5.25 8.10 45.52
N GLU A 1061 4.95 7.01 46.24
CA GLU A 1061 4.94 6.98 47.70
C GLU A 1061 6.32 7.28 48.29
N THR A 1062 7.36 6.64 47.73
CA THR A 1062 8.76 6.83 48.15
C THR A 1062 9.19 8.29 47.98
N LEU A 1063 8.91 8.86 46.81
CA LEU A 1063 9.24 10.26 46.49
C LEU A 1063 8.45 11.24 47.35
N LEU A 1064 7.15 11.03 47.56
CA LEU A 1064 6.35 11.89 48.44
C LEU A 1064 6.85 11.86 49.88
N ARG A 1065 7.28 10.69 50.35
CA ARG A 1065 7.83 10.53 51.70
C ARG A 1065 9.15 11.26 51.86
N ALA A 1066 10.02 11.18 50.85
CA ALA A 1066 11.34 11.78 50.85
C ALA A 1066 11.31 13.31 50.63
N GLU A 1067 10.52 13.77 49.66
CA GLU A 1067 10.61 15.14 49.12
C GLU A 1067 9.48 16.07 49.59
N VAL A 1068 8.35 15.53 50.09
CA VAL A 1068 7.18 16.34 50.51
C VAL A 1068 6.94 16.19 52.01
N SER A 1069 6.44 15.03 52.47
CA SER A 1069 6.32 14.67 53.88
C SER A 1069 5.81 13.24 54.07
N THR A 1070 6.09 12.66 55.24
CA THR A 1070 5.47 11.41 55.71
C THR A 1070 3.94 11.47 55.69
N GLN A 1071 3.34 12.63 55.99
CA GLN A 1071 1.88 12.79 55.99
C GLN A 1071 1.31 12.79 54.56
N ALA A 1072 2.01 13.38 53.59
CA ALA A 1072 1.62 13.34 52.18
C ALA A 1072 1.64 11.90 51.64
N ALA A 1073 2.73 11.16 51.91
CA ALA A 1073 2.84 9.75 51.52
C ALA A 1073 1.74 8.88 52.15
N LYS A 1074 1.42 9.11 53.44
CA LYS A 1074 0.31 8.43 54.12
C LYS A 1074 -1.04 8.77 53.47
N THR A 1075 -1.29 10.05 53.17
CA THR A 1075 -2.53 10.51 52.53
C THR A 1075 -2.69 9.93 51.12
N PHE A 1076 -1.59 9.81 50.37
CA PHE A 1076 -1.56 9.13 49.07
C PHE A 1076 -1.86 7.64 49.20
N THR A 1077 -1.28 6.96 50.18
CA THR A 1077 -1.52 5.52 50.43
C THR A 1077 -2.96 5.22 50.85
N GLU A 1078 -3.60 6.16 51.56
CA GLU A 1078 -5.01 6.06 51.97
C GLU A 1078 -6.00 6.46 50.85
N ALA A 1079 -5.51 6.97 49.71
CA ALA A 1079 -6.36 7.36 48.59
C ALA A 1079 -6.99 6.15 47.91
N THR A 1080 -8.27 6.25 47.55
CA THR A 1080 -8.92 5.19 46.78
C THR A 1080 -8.53 5.28 45.31
N VAL A 1081 -8.45 4.14 44.61
CA VAL A 1081 -8.24 4.11 43.15
C VAL A 1081 -9.28 4.98 42.43
N ARG A 1082 -10.54 4.98 42.92
CA ARG A 1082 -11.60 5.83 42.38
C ARG A 1082 -11.24 7.32 42.45
N ARG A 1083 -10.68 7.77 43.59
CA ARG A 1083 -10.23 9.14 43.79
C ARG A 1083 -9.13 9.52 42.79
N LEU A 1084 -8.15 8.65 42.59
CA LEU A 1084 -7.09 8.88 41.59
C LEU A 1084 -7.64 8.93 40.15
N MET A 1085 -8.61 8.08 39.81
CA MET A 1085 -9.26 8.08 38.49
C MET A 1085 -10.05 9.36 38.21
N ASP A 1086 -10.60 9.98 39.26
CA ASP A 1086 -11.40 11.21 39.12
C ASP A 1086 -10.51 12.39 38.68
N TYR A 1087 -9.22 12.44 39.05
CA TYR A 1087 -8.28 13.49 38.59
C TYR A 1087 -8.10 13.57 37.07
N TRP A 1088 -8.26 12.43 36.37
CA TRP A 1088 -8.26 12.38 34.91
C TRP A 1088 -9.62 12.77 34.31
N ARG A 1089 -10.71 12.28 34.91
CA ARG A 1089 -12.08 12.42 34.38
C ARG A 1089 -12.69 13.80 34.64
N ASP A 1090 -12.26 14.46 35.70
CA ASP A 1090 -12.74 15.76 36.13
C ASP A 1090 -11.56 16.64 36.57
N PRO A 1091 -11.09 17.55 35.71
CA PRO A 1091 -10.01 18.47 36.06
C PRO A 1091 -10.30 19.33 37.31
N ALA A 1092 -11.56 19.56 37.68
CA ALA A 1092 -11.91 20.31 38.89
C ALA A 1092 -11.56 19.53 40.18
N SER A 1093 -11.37 18.21 40.11
CA SER A 1093 -10.95 17.39 41.24
C SER A 1093 -9.45 17.49 41.57
N ARG A 1094 -8.67 18.26 40.78
CA ARG A 1094 -7.22 18.45 40.96
C ARG A 1094 -6.85 19.41 42.09
N ASP A 1095 -7.82 20.09 42.69
CA ASP A 1095 -7.63 20.84 43.94
C ASP A 1095 -7.47 19.92 45.17
N ASP A 1096 -7.53 18.59 44.97
CA ASP A 1096 -7.41 17.58 46.02
C ASP A 1096 -5.98 17.48 46.60
N PRO A 1097 -5.82 17.29 47.94
CA PRO A 1097 -4.51 17.23 48.59
C PRO A 1097 -3.53 16.21 48.02
N VAL A 1098 -4.00 15.08 47.49
CA VAL A 1098 -3.12 14.06 46.90
C VAL A 1098 -2.57 14.51 45.56
N TRP A 1099 -3.40 15.16 44.73
CA TRP A 1099 -2.95 15.75 43.46
C TRP A 1099 -1.93 16.86 43.71
N GLN A 1100 -2.23 17.76 44.65
CA GLN A 1100 -1.36 18.87 45.01
C GLN A 1100 -0.02 18.38 45.59
N ALA A 1101 -0.02 17.32 46.40
CA ALA A 1101 1.22 16.74 46.91
C ALA A 1101 2.11 16.15 45.80
N LEU A 1102 1.53 15.48 44.80
CA LEU A 1102 2.27 14.97 43.64
C LEU A 1102 2.82 16.12 42.77
N ALA A 1103 2.02 17.18 42.57
CA ALA A 1103 2.43 18.38 41.84
C ALA A 1103 3.49 19.21 42.58
N ALA A 1104 3.57 19.07 43.90
CA ALA A 1104 4.55 19.77 44.75
C ALA A 1104 5.91 19.06 44.85
N LEU A 1105 6.07 17.88 44.23
CA LEU A 1105 7.38 17.23 44.13
C LEU A 1105 8.37 18.17 43.41
N PRO A 1106 9.65 18.23 43.82
CA PRO A 1106 10.65 18.99 43.09
C PRO A 1106 10.85 18.39 41.69
N GLN A 1107 11.25 19.21 40.71
CA GLN A 1107 11.36 18.80 39.30
C GLN A 1107 12.14 17.49 39.10
N PRO A 1108 13.33 17.27 39.69
CA PRO A 1108 14.07 16.00 39.53
C PRO A 1108 13.32 14.78 40.06
N ALA A 1109 12.46 14.95 41.07
CA ALA A 1109 11.61 13.88 41.59
C ALA A 1109 10.40 13.64 40.66
N GLN A 1110 9.80 14.71 40.11
CA GLN A 1110 8.72 14.58 39.12
C GLN A 1110 9.18 13.83 37.88
N GLU A 1111 10.39 14.10 37.37
CA GLU A 1111 10.98 13.46 36.19
C GLU A 1111 10.97 11.92 36.28
N ARG A 1112 11.05 11.36 37.50
CA ARG A 1112 11.08 9.91 37.71
C ARG A 1112 9.75 9.21 37.48
N ILE A 1113 8.63 9.91 37.69
CA ILE A 1113 7.26 9.37 37.57
C ILE A 1113 6.39 10.17 36.60
N ALA A 1114 7.02 11.01 35.77
CA ALA A 1114 6.34 11.92 34.85
C ALA A 1114 5.53 11.16 33.78
N ALA A 1115 4.43 11.77 33.35
CA ALA A 1115 3.66 11.29 32.19
C ALA A 1115 4.26 11.75 30.85
N GLY A 1116 5.17 12.73 30.85
CA GLY A 1116 5.81 13.28 29.66
C GLY A 1116 6.75 14.44 29.99
N PHE A 1117 7.50 14.90 28.98
CA PHE A 1117 8.45 16.01 29.08
C PHE A 1117 8.14 17.05 28.00
N GLU A 1118 8.37 18.32 28.30
CA GLU A 1118 8.30 19.42 27.33
C GLU A 1118 9.72 19.91 27.02
N TYR A 1119 10.02 20.12 25.73
CA TYR A 1119 11.31 20.61 25.27
C TYR A 1119 11.14 21.86 24.42
N LEU A 1120 11.75 22.97 24.86
CA LEU A 1120 11.81 24.22 24.11
C LEU A 1120 13.25 24.44 23.62
N GLY A 1121 13.47 24.23 22.33
CA GLY A 1121 14.74 24.49 21.66
C GLY A 1121 14.73 25.80 20.87
N CYS A 1122 15.89 26.43 20.72
CA CYS A 1122 16.09 27.52 19.76
C CYS A 1122 17.20 27.13 18.78
N LYS A 1123 17.07 27.54 17.51
CA LYS A 1123 18.10 27.32 16.49
C LYS A 1123 19.13 28.45 16.58
N GLY A 1124 20.29 28.17 17.16
CA GLY A 1124 21.36 29.16 17.39
C GLY A 1124 21.45 29.60 18.85
N LYS A 1125 22.25 30.63 19.16
CA LYS A 1125 22.28 31.23 20.50
C LYS A 1125 21.10 32.20 20.64
N ALA A 1126 20.09 31.84 21.43
CA ALA A 1126 19.09 32.78 21.90
C ALA A 1126 19.53 33.37 23.25
N ASP A 1127 19.01 34.57 23.55
CA ASP A 1127 19.13 35.13 24.89
C ASP A 1127 18.45 34.21 25.91
N PRO A 1128 19.01 34.07 27.13
CA PRO A 1128 18.42 33.22 28.16
C PRO A 1128 16.99 33.68 28.46
N ILE A 1129 16.02 32.80 28.20
CA ILE A 1129 14.63 33.01 28.56
C ILE A 1129 14.57 33.08 30.09
N THR A 1130 13.99 34.14 30.63
CA THR A 1130 13.72 34.23 32.07
C THR A 1130 12.82 33.05 32.45
N PRO A 1131 13.20 32.20 33.43
CA PRO A 1131 12.36 31.07 33.82
C PRO A 1131 10.95 31.59 34.11
N LEU A 1132 9.94 31.01 33.45
CA LEU A 1132 8.55 31.23 33.83
C LEU A 1132 8.46 30.79 35.29
N THR A 1133 8.33 31.75 36.21
CA THR A 1133 8.09 31.45 37.62
C THR A 1133 6.80 30.66 37.69
N THR A 1134 6.94 29.38 38.00
CA THR A 1134 5.85 28.43 38.22
C THR A 1134 4.94 28.96 39.30
N ASN A 1135 3.68 29.21 38.93
CA ASN A 1135 2.57 29.42 39.86
C ASN A 1135 1.62 28.24 39.71
#